data_AF-A0A364K7W1-F1
#
_entry.id   AF-A0A364K7W1-F1
#
_cell.length_a   1.000
_cell.length_b   1.000
_cell.length_c   1.000
_cell.angle_alpha   90.00
_cell.angle_beta   90.00
_cell.angle_gamma   90.00
#
_symmetry.space_group_name_H-M   'P 1'
#
loop_
_entity.id
_entity.type
_entity.pdbx_description
1 polymer ?
#
loop_
_entity_poly.entity_id
_entity_poly.type
_entity_poly.pdbx_seq_one_letter_code
_entity_poly.pdbx_strand_id
1 'polypeptide(L)'
;MSNEIIDKKNVFSPVSYEVLYDPIKKTIPLLDVKIRSEEDGSVYFAANLIEKCIEIAKEMKPKMSTEFLAEMQMDESAIFNNFVTLNFKDKQKEHRILLKLMDLMKEKMRSAGIKPISDPLAILNNGKTSPFLTLKREQKQLIFGKLAYETTVKQMRQQKILRSDDLKISFQTDRLLDDLKESMVRYVNHHHDLSEEEKEDIEEQIRSEAYLVDSIQHFIEENRFATIKRCASFLYLDYILDGMDKKVIKKYQNEFLMLKNYLKRYEHFEDICTKFVLEAEYEPIDILGKSRDFLNAVRHEQVFDCLPIIGELSQMMMGTNSEGKSIEQYGMSLKLNGMVQKAQKESFVYQIDKLKELAEEGGKKDYFESPRKMRDQFWYSIRDLIILKYFLLYLDDDNYDPISELIRDLDYITSFHGSSSQEEVHKRFKDLAENFYEKHQDEIDRLKSNLRQISQMLRDSLNTNLNKINNQKQIKVYTRWMTFFKSILDDQLLKANRDRILRKELNTHNYKYTILTKDPMKEKSLFSFEYRIEFSNRFIYAHSGQEKISLENRVSKKDQTMTVMFLPSVKRDSSMLSQKSEEILRENQALQKIYIPYPPKLFTNDHKQQINRFLFLFVYRLIVYLFLLAYTKQLSKENQYFFLGLWHIHEYYSEGYTSMDTLIRRFCKELEFLFGMSHPAGSQGFVLGTKNDNVKNDNTSWSMYANIRKQFQLENPIQKDKIAIVTITSHKTDTSKDHRDKQYRTGIFGEVYGIYSQNNLSVFKRLWTFFDHNDETIFKRSPVLEDMMHRLYQDGFRHVLFVAKAPYTSTFLNKKEDQKELYFMNEELLTSLLPAEDFRLYPIHYHVKSVHDMRKGNYQKNALFIEDTSDIQKNLYQDHEGLVPILQLYSGNSLPRKNNPFVYHSLITYQTWNRIYKDEVLNNAIQTGLINPEGIKADLIRALLLLHTVRFEADKKNQMTIVVDPYKRLIGNDGVARRSVIEVPWGDRVIKNNQLAYFSYLHSKVFDKKEKV
;
A
#
# COMPACT_ATOMS: atom_id res chain seq x y z
N MET A 1 -17.20 34.64 -8.23
CA MET A 1 -16.16 35.67 -8.46
C MET A 1 -16.42 36.82 -7.52
N SER A 2 -15.33 37.50 -7.10
CA SER A 2 -15.18 38.59 -6.11
C SER A 2 -15.26 38.20 -4.63
N ASN A 3 -14.11 37.75 -4.10
CA ASN A 3 -13.48 38.25 -2.85
C ASN A 3 -12.11 37.57 -2.61
N GLU A 4 -11.20 37.64 -3.58
CA GLU A 4 -9.79 37.27 -3.41
C GLU A 4 -8.92 38.49 -3.74
N ILE A 5 -8.97 39.50 -2.88
CA ILE A 5 -7.95 40.56 -2.82
C ILE A 5 -7.45 40.61 -1.37
N ILE A 6 -6.67 39.60 -1.01
CA ILE A 6 -5.54 39.71 -0.09
C ILE A 6 -4.47 38.77 -0.68
N ASP A 7 -3.33 39.34 -1.08
CA ASP A 7 -2.14 38.68 -1.60
C ASP A 7 -1.64 37.57 -0.67
N LYS A 8 -2.22 36.37 -0.76
CA LYS A 8 -1.56 35.16 -0.27
C LYS A 8 -0.62 34.69 -1.38
N LYS A 9 0.66 35.09 -1.25
CA LYS A 9 1.77 34.56 -2.05
C LYS A 9 1.61 33.03 -2.15
N ASN A 10 1.49 32.51 -3.38
CA ASN A 10 1.34 31.07 -3.61
C ASN A 10 2.50 30.32 -2.95
N VAL A 11 2.18 29.47 -1.97
CA VAL A 11 3.18 28.79 -1.12
C VAL A 11 3.86 27.61 -1.81
N PHE A 12 3.34 27.19 -2.97
CA PHE A 12 3.89 26.08 -3.74
C PHE A 12 4.90 26.59 -4.77
N SER A 13 5.98 25.83 -4.98
CA SER A 13 6.93 26.13 -6.06
C SER A 13 6.21 26.10 -7.42
N PRO A 14 6.31 27.14 -8.25
CA PRO A 14 5.74 27.11 -9.59
C PRO A 14 6.50 26.11 -10.47
N VAL A 15 5.90 25.66 -11.57
CA VAL A 15 6.57 24.82 -12.58
C VAL A 15 6.14 25.22 -13.99
N SER A 16 7.06 25.14 -14.95
CA SER A 16 6.80 25.31 -16.39
C SER A 16 7.38 24.12 -17.14
N TYR A 17 6.59 23.52 -18.02
CA TYR A 17 7.02 22.42 -18.90
C TYR A 17 7.30 22.90 -20.33
N GLU A 18 7.20 24.22 -20.57
CA GLU A 18 7.41 24.84 -21.89
C GLU A 18 8.72 24.39 -22.54
N VAL A 19 9.81 24.31 -21.75
CA VAL A 19 11.13 23.88 -22.23
C VAL A 19 11.11 22.47 -22.84
N LEU A 20 10.19 21.60 -22.39
CA LEU A 20 9.98 20.26 -22.92
C LEU A 20 9.02 20.25 -24.12
N TYR A 21 8.07 21.18 -24.17
CA TYR A 21 7.07 21.24 -25.23
C TYR A 21 7.63 21.73 -26.57
N ASP A 22 8.57 22.65 -26.54
CA ASP A 22 9.14 23.24 -27.76
C ASP A 22 9.85 22.21 -28.66
N PRO A 23 10.73 21.33 -28.15
CA PRO A 23 11.27 20.22 -28.94
C PRO A 23 10.17 19.28 -29.45
N ILE A 24 9.19 18.93 -28.60
CA ILE A 24 8.08 18.03 -28.98
C ILE A 24 7.28 18.61 -30.14
N LYS A 25 7.01 19.92 -30.12
CA LYS A 25 6.31 20.64 -31.19
C LYS A 25 7.01 20.48 -32.55
N LYS A 26 8.34 20.56 -32.57
CA LYS A 26 9.15 20.37 -33.78
C LYS A 26 9.18 18.90 -34.23
N THR A 27 9.10 17.97 -33.28
CA THR A 27 9.19 16.53 -33.54
C THR A 27 7.91 15.90 -34.06
N ILE A 28 6.72 16.30 -33.58
CA ILE A 28 5.44 15.68 -33.99
C ILE A 28 5.27 15.59 -35.52
N PRO A 29 5.51 16.66 -36.31
CA PRO A 29 5.41 16.58 -37.78
C PRO A 29 6.35 15.55 -38.42
N LEU A 30 7.50 15.28 -37.79
CA LEU A 30 8.57 14.40 -38.28
C LEU A 30 8.37 12.93 -37.90
N LEU A 31 7.31 12.58 -37.16
CA LEU A 31 7.04 11.20 -36.78
C LEU A 31 6.70 10.33 -38.00
N ASP A 32 7.22 9.11 -38.06
CA ASP A 32 6.96 8.19 -39.17
C ASP A 32 5.73 7.31 -38.89
N VAL A 33 4.55 7.93 -38.92
CA VAL A 33 3.27 7.26 -38.66
C VAL A 33 2.71 6.72 -39.98
N LYS A 34 2.40 5.42 -40.04
CA LYS A 34 1.98 4.75 -41.29
C LYS A 34 0.87 3.73 -41.06
N ILE A 35 0.02 3.54 -42.06
CA ILE A 35 -0.85 2.37 -42.16
C ILE A 35 0.05 1.18 -42.49
N ARG A 36 -0.04 0.13 -41.68
CA ARG A 36 0.77 -1.09 -41.85
C ARG A 36 0.14 -2.05 -42.84
N SER A 37 -1.17 -2.21 -42.78
CA SER A 37 -1.94 -3.10 -43.63
C SER A 37 -3.20 -2.36 -44.05
N GLU A 38 -3.37 -2.18 -45.36
CA GLU A 38 -4.60 -1.59 -45.92
C GLU A 38 -5.79 -2.54 -45.79
N GLU A 39 -5.53 -3.86 -45.68
CA GLU A 39 -6.57 -4.90 -45.56
C GLU A 39 -7.27 -4.88 -44.19
N ASP A 40 -6.52 -4.64 -43.11
CA ASP A 40 -7.06 -4.64 -41.74
C ASP A 40 -7.04 -3.26 -41.05
N GLY A 41 -6.51 -2.24 -41.73
CA GLY A 41 -6.44 -0.87 -41.22
C GLY A 41 -5.47 -0.65 -40.06
N SER A 42 -4.60 -1.63 -39.73
CA SER A 42 -3.68 -1.52 -38.59
C SER A 42 -2.69 -0.38 -38.76
N VAL A 43 -2.40 0.31 -37.67
CA VAL A 43 -1.52 1.49 -37.64
C VAL A 43 -0.22 1.15 -36.92
N TYR A 44 0.91 1.46 -37.56
CA TYR A 44 2.19 1.50 -36.88
C TYR A 44 2.47 2.93 -36.43
N PHE A 45 2.40 3.19 -35.13
CA PHE A 45 2.64 4.51 -34.59
C PHE A 45 4.13 4.81 -34.53
N ALA A 46 4.58 5.71 -35.42
CA ALA A 46 5.91 6.33 -35.41
C ALA A 46 7.07 5.32 -35.35
N ALA A 47 7.48 4.77 -36.51
CA ALA A 47 8.64 3.87 -36.61
C ALA A 47 9.94 4.47 -36.06
N ASN A 48 10.07 5.79 -36.12
CA ASN A 48 11.18 6.57 -35.57
C ASN A 48 10.92 7.13 -34.15
N LEU A 49 9.86 6.72 -33.44
CA LEU A 49 9.48 7.28 -32.13
C LEU A 49 10.63 7.26 -31.13
N ILE A 50 11.29 6.11 -31.00
CA ILE A 50 12.37 5.92 -30.03
C ILE A 50 13.56 6.83 -30.36
N GLU A 51 13.95 6.87 -31.64
CA GLU A 51 15.03 7.73 -32.14
C GLU A 51 14.73 9.20 -31.83
N LYS A 52 13.52 9.66 -32.15
CA LYS A 52 13.11 11.05 -31.90
C LYS A 52 13.03 11.41 -30.43
N CYS A 53 12.56 10.51 -29.56
CA CYS A 53 12.61 10.73 -28.12
C CYS A 53 14.06 10.80 -27.59
N ILE A 54 14.98 10.00 -28.13
CA ILE A 54 16.41 10.06 -27.78
C ILE A 54 17.03 11.36 -28.26
N GLU A 55 16.73 11.82 -29.48
CA GLU A 55 17.20 13.10 -30.02
C GLU A 55 16.81 14.26 -29.10
N ILE A 56 15.53 14.35 -28.72
CA ILE A 56 15.06 15.38 -27.77
C ILE A 56 15.80 15.26 -26.43
N ALA A 57 15.90 14.05 -25.88
CA ALA A 57 16.59 13.85 -24.61
C ALA A 57 18.07 14.29 -24.67
N LYS A 58 18.76 14.04 -25.79
CA LYS A 58 20.14 14.48 -26.03
C LYS A 58 20.26 15.99 -26.20
N GLU A 59 19.36 16.62 -26.95
CA GLU A 59 19.30 18.08 -27.14
C GLU A 59 19.09 18.79 -25.80
N MET A 60 18.20 18.25 -24.96
CA MET A 60 17.79 18.87 -23.70
C MET A 60 18.76 18.59 -22.54
N LYS A 61 19.54 17.50 -22.63
CA LYS A 61 20.41 17.05 -21.54
C LYS A 61 21.37 18.15 -21.03
N PRO A 62 22.15 18.85 -21.87
CA PRO A 62 23.12 19.83 -21.38
C PRO A 62 22.48 20.92 -20.51
N LYS A 63 21.31 21.41 -20.93
CA LYS A 63 20.52 22.42 -20.21
C LYS A 63 19.93 21.86 -18.93
N MET A 64 19.20 20.75 -19.03
CA MET A 64 18.46 20.16 -17.91
C MET A 64 19.35 19.49 -16.86
N SER A 65 20.59 19.10 -17.21
CA SER A 65 21.55 18.50 -16.27
C SER A 65 22.31 19.52 -15.43
N THR A 66 22.29 20.82 -15.79
CA THR A 66 22.99 21.89 -15.07
C THR A 66 22.04 22.94 -14.48
N GLU A 67 20.87 23.11 -15.10
CA GLU A 67 19.94 24.20 -14.75
C GLU A 67 18.48 23.70 -14.61
N PHE A 68 18.24 22.44 -14.19
CA PHE A 68 16.91 21.83 -14.14
C PHE A 68 15.82 22.73 -13.51
N LEU A 69 16.09 23.28 -12.33
CA LEU A 69 15.12 24.12 -11.62
C LEU A 69 14.86 25.43 -12.36
N ALA A 70 15.90 26.06 -12.93
CA ALA A 70 15.76 27.30 -13.67
C ALA A 70 14.97 27.08 -14.98
N GLU A 71 15.30 26.03 -15.73
CA GLU A 71 14.64 25.64 -16.98
C GLU A 71 13.17 25.26 -16.76
N MET A 72 12.87 24.57 -15.66
CA MET A 72 11.50 24.25 -15.24
C MET A 72 10.82 25.40 -14.47
N GLN A 73 11.50 26.53 -14.29
CA GLN A 73 11.04 27.74 -13.59
C GLN A 73 10.52 27.47 -12.17
N MET A 74 11.22 26.59 -11.46
CA MET A 74 10.92 26.15 -10.11
C MET A 74 11.67 27.01 -9.07
N ASP A 75 10.93 27.53 -8.09
CA ASP A 75 11.50 28.21 -6.92
C ASP A 75 12.02 27.16 -5.92
N GLU A 76 13.34 27.05 -5.82
CA GLU A 76 14.01 26.11 -4.93
C GLU A 76 13.66 26.30 -3.45
N SER A 77 13.38 27.54 -3.04
CA SER A 77 13.07 27.89 -1.65
C SER A 77 11.70 27.37 -1.22
N ALA A 78 10.78 27.21 -2.18
CA ALA A 78 9.43 26.73 -1.97
C ALA A 78 9.29 25.20 -2.09
N ILE A 79 10.34 24.47 -2.52
CA ILE A 79 10.30 23.00 -2.65
C ILE A 79 10.53 22.33 -1.30
N PHE A 80 9.53 21.59 -0.83
CA PHE A 80 9.65 20.73 0.35
C PHE A 80 9.24 19.30 0.01
N ASN A 81 9.93 18.30 0.59
CA ASN A 81 9.77 16.88 0.27
C ASN A 81 9.83 16.52 -1.23
N ASN A 82 10.29 17.47 -2.05
CA ASN A 82 10.57 17.40 -3.47
C ASN A 82 9.37 17.04 -4.38
N PHE A 83 8.12 17.18 -3.96
CA PHE A 83 6.96 16.99 -4.84
C PHE A 83 6.60 18.29 -5.57
N VAL A 84 6.72 18.30 -6.91
CA VAL A 84 6.32 19.44 -7.77
C VAL A 84 5.75 18.90 -9.08
N THR A 85 4.48 19.20 -9.35
CA THR A 85 3.76 18.64 -10.50
C THR A 85 2.81 19.62 -11.19
N LEU A 86 1.96 20.35 -10.47
CA LEU A 86 0.76 20.97 -11.08
C LEU A 86 0.61 22.47 -10.84
N ASN A 87 1.50 23.06 -10.06
CA ASN A 87 1.47 24.49 -9.81
C ASN A 87 2.05 25.26 -11.01
N PHE A 88 1.38 25.20 -12.16
CA PHE A 88 1.84 25.84 -13.39
C PHE A 88 2.08 27.33 -13.17
N LYS A 89 3.25 27.83 -13.57
CA LYS A 89 3.57 29.26 -13.48
C LYS A 89 2.58 30.11 -14.28
N ASP A 90 2.25 29.67 -15.50
CA ASP A 90 1.19 30.26 -16.32
C ASP A 90 0.29 29.16 -16.88
N LYS A 91 -0.78 28.88 -16.14
CA LYS A 91 -1.77 27.86 -16.49
C LYS A 91 -2.36 28.04 -17.89
N GLN A 92 -2.63 29.28 -18.32
CA GLN A 92 -3.27 29.55 -19.61
C GLN A 92 -2.30 29.34 -20.76
N LYS A 93 -1.04 29.76 -20.60
CA LYS A 93 0.01 29.53 -21.59
C LYS A 93 0.25 28.04 -21.82
N GLU A 94 0.36 27.27 -20.74
CA GLU A 94 0.54 25.80 -20.82
C GLU A 94 -0.62 25.14 -21.57
N HIS A 95 -1.87 25.54 -21.27
CA HIS A 95 -3.05 25.08 -22.00
C HIS A 95 -2.96 25.34 -23.49
N ARG A 96 -2.59 26.56 -23.89
CA ARG A 96 -2.49 26.95 -25.30
C ARG A 96 -1.42 26.14 -26.03
N ILE A 97 -0.27 25.89 -25.42
CA ILE A 97 0.81 25.10 -26.04
C ILE A 97 0.36 23.65 -26.21
N LEU A 98 -0.22 23.04 -25.18
CA LEU A 98 -0.71 21.66 -25.22
C LEU A 98 -1.82 21.44 -26.26
N LEU A 99 -2.75 22.40 -26.41
CA LEU A 99 -3.75 22.37 -27.47
C LEU A 99 -3.10 22.40 -28.87
N LYS A 100 -2.07 23.24 -29.06
CA LYS A 100 -1.30 23.25 -30.32
C LYS A 100 -0.60 21.92 -30.59
N LEU A 101 -0.02 21.27 -29.57
CA LEU A 101 0.58 19.94 -29.73
C LEU A 101 -0.46 18.88 -30.13
N MET A 102 -1.65 18.94 -29.54
CA MET A 102 -2.78 18.09 -29.90
C MET A 102 -3.21 18.31 -31.36
N ASP A 103 -3.28 19.56 -31.81
CA ASP A 103 -3.66 19.86 -33.19
C ASP A 103 -2.60 19.42 -34.20
N LEU A 104 -1.31 19.61 -33.90
CA LEU A 104 -0.21 19.06 -34.69
C LEU A 104 -0.28 17.52 -34.78
N MET A 105 -0.66 16.85 -33.69
CA MET A 105 -0.82 15.39 -33.70
C MET A 105 -1.99 14.97 -34.60
N LYS A 106 -3.14 15.67 -34.54
CA LYS A 106 -4.28 15.43 -35.44
C LYS A 106 -3.91 15.66 -36.90
N GLU A 107 -3.22 16.76 -37.20
CA GLU A 107 -2.72 17.06 -38.55
C GLU A 107 -1.76 15.98 -39.04
N LYS A 108 -0.85 15.52 -38.17
CA LYS A 108 0.06 14.45 -38.51
C LYS A 108 -0.67 13.18 -38.87
N MET A 109 -1.66 12.78 -38.08
CA MET A 109 -2.51 11.62 -38.38
C MET A 109 -3.22 11.76 -39.73
N ARG A 110 -3.81 12.92 -40.03
CA ARG A 110 -4.46 13.19 -41.32
C ARG A 110 -3.49 13.11 -42.49
N SER A 111 -2.31 13.72 -42.36
CA SER A 111 -1.27 13.71 -43.40
C SER A 111 -0.73 12.30 -43.69
N ALA A 112 -0.75 11.43 -42.67
CA ALA A 112 -0.38 10.01 -42.79
C ALA A 112 -1.54 9.13 -43.32
N GLY A 113 -2.69 9.71 -43.69
CA GLY A 113 -3.86 8.99 -44.17
C GLY A 113 -4.59 8.17 -43.08
N ILE A 114 -4.26 8.38 -41.80
CA ILE A 114 -4.80 7.58 -40.70
C ILE A 114 -6.24 8.02 -40.42
N LYS A 115 -7.17 7.13 -40.74
CA LYS A 115 -8.57 7.24 -40.35
C LYS A 115 -8.80 6.34 -39.14
N PRO A 116 -9.16 6.90 -37.97
CA PRO A 116 -9.49 6.08 -36.81
C PRO A 116 -10.64 5.14 -37.12
N ILE A 117 -10.40 3.85 -36.95
CA ILE A 117 -11.39 2.78 -37.10
C ILE A 117 -11.37 1.96 -35.79
N SER A 118 -12.47 1.26 -35.53
CA SER A 118 -12.63 0.31 -34.43
C SER A 118 -13.27 -0.97 -34.94
N ASP A 119 -13.01 -2.09 -34.28
CA ASP A 119 -13.62 -3.38 -34.62
C ASP A 119 -14.83 -3.67 -33.74
N PRO A 120 -15.84 -4.43 -34.22
CA PRO A 120 -16.84 -4.99 -33.34
C PRO A 120 -16.19 -5.84 -32.25
N LEU A 121 -16.46 -5.54 -30.98
CA LEU A 121 -15.93 -6.25 -29.82
C LEU A 121 -16.24 -7.75 -29.88
N ALA A 122 -17.35 -8.13 -30.53
CA ALA A 122 -17.72 -9.52 -30.77
C ALA A 122 -16.70 -10.31 -31.62
N ILE A 123 -15.85 -9.66 -32.41
CA ILE A 123 -14.83 -10.33 -33.24
C ILE A 123 -13.82 -11.10 -32.39
N LEU A 124 -13.58 -10.64 -31.16
CA LEU A 124 -12.72 -11.30 -30.18
C LEU A 124 -13.27 -12.65 -29.70
N ASN A 125 -14.51 -13.01 -30.05
CA ASN A 125 -15.13 -14.29 -29.69
C ASN A 125 -15.08 -15.32 -30.83
N ASN A 126 -14.73 -14.93 -32.06
CA ASN A 126 -15.01 -15.73 -33.26
C ASN A 126 -13.94 -16.80 -33.58
N GLY A 127 -13.01 -17.08 -32.66
CA GLY A 127 -11.93 -18.07 -32.85
C GLY A 127 -10.86 -17.70 -33.88
N LYS A 128 -11.03 -16.58 -34.59
CA LYS A 128 -10.07 -16.01 -35.57
C LYS A 128 -8.97 -15.16 -34.93
N THR A 129 -9.04 -14.96 -33.61
CA THR A 129 -8.06 -14.24 -32.81
C THR A 129 -7.23 -15.20 -31.96
N SER A 130 -6.03 -14.76 -31.63
CA SER A 130 -5.05 -15.53 -30.88
C SER A 130 -5.61 -15.81 -29.48
N PRO A 131 -5.36 -16.98 -28.89
CA PRO A 131 -5.95 -17.38 -27.61
C PRO A 131 -5.80 -16.34 -26.49
N PHE A 132 -4.72 -15.56 -26.49
CA PHE A 132 -4.50 -14.52 -25.47
C PHE A 132 -5.29 -13.23 -25.72
N LEU A 133 -5.69 -12.93 -26.97
CA LEU A 133 -6.55 -11.79 -27.32
C LEU A 133 -8.04 -12.14 -27.26
N THR A 134 -8.39 -13.43 -27.28
CA THR A 134 -9.78 -13.89 -27.35
C THR A 134 -10.55 -13.50 -26.09
N LEU A 135 -11.71 -12.87 -26.28
CA LEU A 135 -12.70 -12.69 -25.23
C LEU A 135 -13.44 -14.01 -25.04
N LYS A 136 -13.47 -14.54 -23.82
CA LYS A 136 -14.21 -15.78 -23.55
C LYS A 136 -15.66 -15.46 -23.23
N ARG A 137 -16.59 -16.05 -23.98
CA ARG A 137 -18.04 -15.89 -23.78
C ARG A 137 -18.68 -17.04 -22.98
N GLU A 138 -17.89 -18.03 -22.60
CA GLU A 138 -18.37 -19.17 -21.80
C GLU A 138 -19.01 -18.67 -20.51
N GLN A 139 -20.26 -19.08 -20.26
CA GLN A 139 -20.90 -18.89 -18.97
C GLN A 139 -20.04 -19.60 -17.92
N LYS A 140 -19.57 -18.82 -16.96
CA LYS A 140 -18.68 -19.28 -15.90
C LYS A 140 -19.49 -19.33 -14.61
N GLN A 141 -19.41 -20.45 -13.91
CA GLN A 141 -20.08 -20.61 -12.62
C GLN A 141 -19.05 -20.58 -11.50
N LEU A 142 -19.31 -19.76 -10.48
CA LEU A 142 -18.58 -19.76 -9.22
C LEU A 142 -19.51 -20.20 -8.10
N ILE A 143 -18.93 -20.90 -7.14
CA ILE A 143 -19.61 -21.35 -5.92
C ILE A 143 -18.99 -20.60 -4.75
N PHE A 144 -19.84 -19.89 -4.02
CA PHE A 144 -19.49 -19.25 -2.76
C PHE A 144 -19.98 -20.13 -1.61
N GLY A 145 -19.06 -20.73 -0.86
CA GLY A 145 -19.41 -21.41 0.38
C GLY A 145 -19.60 -20.41 1.52
N LYS A 146 -20.66 -20.60 2.30
CA LYS A 146 -20.87 -19.82 3.53
C LYS A 146 -20.00 -20.36 4.65
N LEU A 147 -19.39 -19.44 5.38
CA LEU A 147 -18.62 -19.73 6.59
C LEU A 147 -19.29 -19.06 7.79
N ALA A 148 -19.16 -19.70 8.94
CA ALA A 148 -19.61 -19.16 10.22
C ALA A 148 -18.53 -19.34 11.29
N TYR A 149 -18.52 -18.44 12.25
CA TYR A 149 -17.78 -18.64 13.50
C TYR A 149 -18.52 -19.65 14.40
N GLU A 150 -17.84 -20.20 15.40
CA GLU A 150 -18.39 -21.25 16.27
C GLU A 150 -19.61 -20.73 17.07
N THR A 151 -20.83 -21.22 16.79
CA THR A 151 -22.04 -20.76 17.49
C THR A 151 -22.69 -21.79 18.41
N THR A 152 -22.44 -23.10 18.29
CA THR A 152 -22.99 -24.13 19.21
C THR A 152 -22.21 -25.45 19.24
N VAL A 153 -22.37 -26.24 20.31
CA VAL A 153 -21.81 -27.60 20.47
C VAL A 153 -22.22 -28.57 19.33
N LYS A 154 -23.38 -28.37 18.69
CA LYS A 154 -23.81 -29.16 17.51
C LYS A 154 -22.96 -28.89 16.26
N GLN A 155 -22.36 -27.70 16.12
CA GLN A 155 -21.52 -27.32 14.98
C GLN A 155 -20.09 -27.85 15.07
N MET A 156 -19.64 -28.34 16.24
CA MET A 156 -18.35 -29.02 16.36
C MET A 156 -18.26 -30.30 15.49
N ARG A 157 -19.39 -30.81 14.96
CA ARG A 157 -19.44 -31.89 13.97
C ARG A 157 -19.16 -31.42 12.52
N GLN A 158 -19.09 -30.11 12.26
CA GLN A 158 -18.80 -29.52 10.93
C GLN A 158 -17.30 -29.44 10.66
N GLN A 159 -16.92 -29.46 9.37
CA GLN A 159 -15.52 -29.39 8.95
C GLN A 159 -14.94 -27.99 9.21
N LYS A 160 -13.87 -27.92 10.02
CA LYS A 160 -13.05 -26.70 10.19
C LYS A 160 -12.37 -26.33 8.89
N ILE A 161 -12.50 -25.06 8.49
CA ILE A 161 -11.97 -24.58 7.21
C ILE A 161 -10.79 -23.65 7.45
N LEU A 162 -10.95 -22.62 8.27
CA LEU A 162 -9.89 -21.64 8.54
C LEU A 162 -9.59 -21.54 10.03
N ARG A 163 -8.33 -21.20 10.33
CA ARG A 163 -7.89 -20.70 11.63
C ARG A 163 -7.41 -19.26 11.47
N SER A 164 -7.92 -18.37 12.32
CA SER A 164 -7.44 -17.01 12.51
C SER A 164 -6.83 -16.92 13.90
N ASP A 165 -5.62 -16.38 14.01
CA ASP A 165 -5.06 -16.00 15.30
C ASP A 165 -5.23 -14.49 15.45
N ASP A 166 -5.71 -14.06 16.61
CA ASP A 166 -6.07 -12.68 16.88
C ASP A 166 -5.35 -12.21 18.16
N LEU A 167 -4.94 -10.94 18.16
CA LEU A 167 -4.39 -10.21 19.29
C LEU A 167 -5.41 -9.16 19.75
N LYS A 168 -5.73 -9.14 21.04
CA LYS A 168 -6.55 -8.11 21.68
C LYS A 168 -5.68 -7.34 22.68
N ILE A 169 -5.63 -6.02 22.54
CA ILE A 169 -4.93 -5.10 23.44
C ILE A 169 -6.00 -4.33 24.20
N SER A 170 -5.87 -4.21 25.52
CA SER A 170 -6.77 -3.39 26.32
C SER A 170 -6.07 -2.75 27.50
N PHE A 171 -6.49 -1.53 27.85
CA PHE A 171 -6.01 -0.75 28.99
C PHE A 171 -7.12 0.19 29.49
N GLN A 172 -7.01 0.64 30.74
CA GLN A 172 -7.98 1.55 31.37
C GLN A 172 -7.68 3.00 30.98
N THR A 173 -8.72 3.78 30.67
CA THR A 173 -8.62 5.19 30.28
C THR A 173 -9.22 6.16 31.31
N ASP A 174 -10.16 5.70 32.15
CA ASP A 174 -10.96 6.56 33.07
C ASP A 174 -10.17 7.44 34.02
N ARG A 175 -8.92 7.08 34.32
CA ARG A 175 -8.06 7.81 35.24
C ARG A 175 -6.71 8.18 34.65
N LEU A 176 -6.48 7.88 33.37
CA LEU A 176 -5.16 8.06 32.77
C LEU A 176 -4.68 9.51 32.91
N LEU A 177 -5.56 10.48 32.64
CA LEU A 177 -5.25 11.90 32.73
C LEU A 177 -5.02 12.34 34.19
N ASP A 178 -5.86 11.89 35.11
CA ASP A 178 -5.78 12.25 36.53
C ASP A 178 -4.54 11.62 37.19
N ASP A 179 -4.27 10.34 36.91
CA ASP A 179 -3.09 9.63 37.40
C ASP A 179 -1.80 10.29 36.86
N LEU A 180 -1.83 10.80 35.62
CA LEU A 180 -0.71 11.52 35.03
C LEU A 180 -0.50 12.88 35.69
N LYS A 181 -1.58 13.64 35.95
CA LYS A 181 -1.53 14.88 36.74
C LYS A 181 -0.93 14.63 38.12
N GLU A 182 -1.41 13.61 38.83
CA GLU A 182 -0.87 13.25 40.14
C GLU A 182 0.60 12.82 40.07
N SER A 183 1.01 12.12 39.01
CA SER A 183 2.41 11.73 38.86
C SER A 183 3.33 12.93 38.63
N MET A 184 2.87 13.92 37.88
CA MET A 184 3.57 15.20 37.70
C MET A 184 3.67 15.98 39.01
N VAL A 185 2.57 16.07 39.78
CA VAL A 185 2.57 16.68 41.11
C VAL A 185 3.56 15.98 42.05
N ARG A 186 3.59 14.64 42.06
CA ARG A 186 4.59 13.88 42.82
C ARG A 186 6.01 14.19 42.35
N TYR A 187 6.25 14.32 41.05
CA TYR A 187 7.58 14.67 40.52
C TYR A 187 8.06 16.04 41.03
N VAL A 188 7.18 17.05 41.03
CA VAL A 188 7.47 18.41 41.52
C VAL A 188 7.77 18.40 43.02
N ASN A 189 6.94 17.72 43.82
CA ASN A 189 7.10 17.66 45.27
C ASN A 189 8.42 17.04 45.73
N HIS A 190 8.94 16.08 44.97
CA HIS A 190 10.21 15.41 45.26
C HIS A 190 11.42 16.17 44.68
N HIS A 191 11.23 17.34 44.08
CA HIS A 191 12.33 18.16 43.60
C HIS A 191 12.90 19.03 44.73
N HIS A 192 14.17 18.83 45.06
CA HIS A 192 14.80 19.41 46.26
C HIS A 192 15.12 20.90 46.14
N ASP A 193 15.23 21.42 44.91
CA ASP A 193 15.67 22.80 44.64
C ASP A 193 14.52 23.83 44.60
N LEU A 194 13.27 23.41 44.84
CA LEU A 194 12.09 24.28 44.84
C LEU A 194 11.65 24.60 46.26
N SER A 195 11.29 25.87 46.51
CA SER A 195 10.58 26.28 47.72
C SER A 195 9.15 25.74 47.74
N GLU A 196 8.52 25.68 48.92
CA GLU A 196 7.14 25.19 49.05
C GLU A 196 6.14 26.08 48.30
N GLU A 197 6.38 27.41 48.25
CA GLU A 197 5.56 28.36 47.50
C GLU A 197 5.67 28.10 45.98
N GLU A 198 6.88 27.86 45.46
CA GLU A 198 7.08 27.48 44.04
C GLU A 198 6.45 26.13 43.69
N LYS A 199 6.45 25.16 44.63
CA LYS A 199 5.79 23.87 44.42
C LYS A 199 4.27 24.05 44.33
N GLU A 200 3.67 24.79 45.25
CA GLU A 200 2.22 25.05 45.25
C GLU A 200 1.77 25.74 43.95
N ASP A 201 2.50 26.76 43.49
CA ASP A 201 2.20 27.45 42.21
C ASP A 201 2.28 26.50 41.01
N ILE A 202 3.31 25.66 40.95
CA ILE A 202 3.50 24.69 39.87
C ILE A 202 2.41 23.62 39.91
N GLU A 203 2.03 23.14 41.09
CA GLU A 203 0.96 22.16 41.28
C GLU A 203 -0.40 22.70 40.82
N GLU A 204 -0.77 23.91 41.24
CA GLU A 204 -2.03 24.54 40.84
C GLU A 204 -2.10 24.68 39.31
N GLN A 205 -0.99 25.06 38.68
CA GLN A 205 -0.88 25.13 37.23
C GLN A 205 -1.01 23.74 36.55
N ILE A 206 -0.35 22.68 37.06
CA ILE A 206 -0.50 21.32 36.50
C ILE A 206 -1.95 20.82 36.61
N ARG A 207 -2.64 21.16 37.71
CA ARG A 207 -4.03 20.74 37.93
C ARG A 207 -5.01 21.51 37.05
N SER A 208 -4.75 22.81 36.82
CA SER A 208 -5.62 23.73 36.06
C SER A 208 -5.36 23.78 34.55
N GLU A 209 -4.12 23.58 34.08
CA GLU A 209 -3.74 23.68 32.66
C GLU A 209 -3.86 22.34 31.93
N ALA A 210 -5.03 22.06 31.34
CA ALA A 210 -5.27 20.84 30.56
C ALA A 210 -4.27 20.67 29.38
N TYR A 211 -3.89 21.77 28.70
CA TYR A 211 -3.02 21.76 27.51
C TYR A 211 -1.62 21.17 27.75
N LEU A 212 -1.07 21.38 28.94
CA LEU A 212 0.26 20.94 29.32
C LEU A 212 0.32 19.41 29.49
N VAL A 213 -0.68 18.87 30.18
CA VAL A 213 -0.88 17.42 30.36
C VAL A 213 -1.28 16.75 29.04
N ASP A 214 -2.05 17.45 28.21
CA ASP A 214 -2.41 17.01 26.85
C ASP A 214 -1.16 16.75 25.98
N SER A 215 -0.06 17.48 26.17
CA SER A 215 1.19 17.25 25.44
C SER A 215 1.85 15.92 25.80
N ILE A 216 1.83 15.54 27.08
CA ILE A 216 2.34 14.22 27.53
C ILE A 216 1.39 13.12 27.04
N GLN A 217 0.08 13.33 27.12
CA GLN A 217 -0.91 12.39 26.60
C GLN A 217 -0.71 12.14 25.10
N HIS A 218 -0.51 13.19 24.30
CA HIS A 218 -0.22 13.06 22.87
C HIS A 218 1.07 12.27 22.61
N PHE A 219 2.14 12.54 23.37
CA PHE A 219 3.38 11.76 23.29
C PHE A 219 3.16 10.27 23.59
N ILE A 220 2.36 9.95 24.61
CA ILE A 220 1.97 8.58 24.95
C ILE A 220 1.25 7.93 23.77
N GLU A 221 0.30 8.63 23.17
CA GLU A 221 -0.53 8.14 22.07
C GLU A 221 0.28 7.86 20.79
N GLU A 222 1.19 8.76 20.42
CA GLU A 222 2.05 8.60 19.25
C GLU A 222 3.06 7.44 19.40
N ASN A 223 3.58 7.21 20.61
CA ASN A 223 4.73 6.31 20.80
C ASN A 223 4.34 4.92 21.35
N ARG A 224 3.20 4.77 22.06
CA ARG A 224 2.79 3.50 22.69
C ARG A 224 2.66 2.34 21.70
N PHE A 225 2.13 2.59 20.51
CA PHE A 225 1.80 1.53 19.56
C PHE A 225 3.04 0.83 19.03
N ALA A 226 4.12 1.59 18.78
CA ALA A 226 5.41 1.05 18.37
C ALA A 226 5.92 0.01 19.38
N THR A 227 5.87 0.35 20.66
CA THR A 227 6.35 -0.50 21.76
C THR A 227 5.48 -1.75 21.91
N ILE A 228 4.15 -1.60 21.87
CA ILE A 228 3.22 -2.74 21.95
C ILE A 228 3.42 -3.68 20.75
N LYS A 229 3.54 -3.14 19.53
CA LYS A 229 3.73 -3.91 18.30
C LYS A 229 5.01 -4.74 18.36
N ARG A 230 6.15 -4.15 18.74
CA ARG A 230 7.43 -4.86 18.89
C ARG A 230 7.30 -6.01 19.91
N CYS A 231 6.72 -5.74 21.07
CA CYS A 231 6.52 -6.76 22.10
C CYS A 231 5.59 -7.89 21.65
N ALA A 232 4.43 -7.53 21.07
CA ALA A 232 3.45 -8.49 20.60
C ALA A 232 4.01 -9.44 19.53
N SER A 233 4.92 -8.97 18.67
CA SER A 233 5.60 -9.80 17.68
C SER A 233 6.37 -10.98 18.29
N PHE A 234 7.01 -10.80 19.46
CA PHE A 234 7.72 -11.88 20.18
C PHE A 234 6.78 -12.67 21.09
N LEU A 235 5.85 -12.01 21.78
CA LEU A 235 4.85 -12.71 22.61
C LEU A 235 3.97 -13.65 21.78
N TYR A 236 3.75 -13.37 20.50
CA TYR A 236 3.03 -14.28 19.62
C TYR A 236 3.81 -15.57 19.37
N LEU A 237 5.13 -15.50 19.19
CA LEU A 237 5.97 -16.70 19.08
C LEU A 237 5.92 -17.52 20.38
N ASP A 238 5.96 -16.86 21.53
CA ASP A 238 5.80 -17.49 22.85
C ASP A 238 4.42 -18.16 23.01
N TYR A 239 3.35 -17.50 22.57
CA TYR A 239 2.00 -18.08 22.52
C TYR A 239 1.93 -19.34 21.65
N ILE A 240 2.57 -19.33 20.48
CA ILE A 240 2.61 -20.49 19.58
C ILE A 240 3.42 -21.63 20.20
N LEU A 241 4.57 -21.35 20.82
CA LEU A 241 5.40 -22.34 21.51
C LEU A 241 4.64 -23.04 22.64
N ASP A 242 3.93 -22.28 23.47
CA ASP A 242 3.13 -22.81 24.57
C ASP A 242 1.96 -23.70 24.08
N GLY A 243 1.44 -23.41 22.89
CA GLY A 243 0.41 -24.21 22.24
C GLY A 243 0.91 -25.46 21.50
N MET A 244 2.23 -25.73 21.50
CA MET A 244 2.79 -26.85 20.74
C MET A 244 2.52 -28.21 21.40
N ASP A 245 2.17 -29.20 20.57
CA ASP A 245 2.02 -30.60 21.03
C ASP A 245 3.36 -31.18 21.48
N LYS A 246 3.34 -31.95 22.57
CA LYS A 246 4.53 -32.66 23.10
C LYS A 246 5.24 -33.51 22.04
N LYS A 247 4.51 -34.06 21.06
CA LYS A 247 5.10 -34.82 19.94
C LYS A 247 5.89 -33.95 18.98
N VAL A 248 5.39 -32.74 18.67
CA VAL A 248 6.10 -31.78 17.84
C VAL A 248 7.35 -31.30 18.57
N ILE A 249 7.23 -30.98 19.86
CA ILE A 249 8.37 -30.60 20.71
C ILE A 249 9.43 -31.72 20.73
N LYS A 250 9.02 -32.98 20.91
CA LYS A 250 9.95 -34.12 20.91
C LYS A 250 10.64 -34.32 19.56
N LYS A 251 9.94 -34.05 18.45
CA LYS A 251 10.50 -34.15 17.09
C LYS A 251 11.53 -33.05 16.79
N TYR A 252 11.32 -31.86 17.37
CA TYR A 252 12.08 -30.63 17.10
C TYR A 252 12.69 -30.05 18.38
N GLN A 253 13.31 -30.90 19.21
CA GLN A 253 13.74 -30.48 20.55
C GLN A 253 14.79 -29.37 20.51
N ASN A 254 15.74 -29.45 19.56
CA ASN A 254 16.80 -28.46 19.41
C ASN A 254 16.24 -27.13 18.89
N GLU A 255 15.38 -27.16 17.86
CA GLU A 255 14.76 -25.97 17.29
C GLU A 255 13.84 -25.28 18.30
N PHE A 256 13.16 -26.05 19.14
CA PHE A 256 12.35 -25.54 20.25
C PHE A 256 13.21 -24.79 21.27
N LEU A 257 14.38 -25.32 21.62
CA LEU A 257 15.32 -24.65 22.53
C LEU A 257 15.91 -23.38 21.90
N MET A 258 16.34 -23.44 20.63
CA MET A 258 16.83 -22.27 19.89
C MET A 258 15.79 -21.14 19.88
N LEU A 259 14.52 -21.45 19.61
CA LEU A 259 13.46 -20.44 19.60
C LEU A 259 13.15 -19.90 21.01
N LYS A 260 13.30 -20.71 22.07
CA LYS A 260 13.25 -20.20 23.45
C LYS A 260 14.40 -19.24 23.75
N ASN A 261 15.61 -19.54 23.30
CA ASN A 261 16.76 -18.64 23.48
C ASN A 261 16.54 -17.33 22.72
N TYR A 262 16.04 -17.41 21.49
CA TYR A 262 15.63 -16.24 20.70
C TYR A 262 14.63 -15.34 21.44
N LEU A 263 13.63 -15.92 22.11
CA LEU A 263 12.66 -15.17 22.92
C LEU A 263 13.27 -14.57 24.19
N LYS A 264 14.14 -15.31 24.89
CA LYS A 264 14.88 -14.77 26.05
C LYS A 264 15.74 -13.58 25.66
N ARG A 265 16.42 -13.66 24.51
CA ARG A 265 17.23 -12.56 23.96
C ARG A 265 16.41 -11.29 23.75
N TYR A 266 15.15 -11.38 23.32
CA TYR A 266 14.29 -10.18 23.21
C TYR A 266 14.08 -9.48 24.56
N GLU A 267 13.73 -10.24 25.61
CA GLU A 267 13.51 -9.67 26.94
C GLU A 267 14.80 -9.02 27.47
N HIS A 268 15.94 -9.71 27.35
CA HIS A 268 17.24 -9.16 27.73
C HIS A 268 17.64 -7.93 26.90
N PHE A 269 17.27 -7.89 25.62
CA PHE A 269 17.54 -6.76 24.73
C PHE A 269 16.77 -5.50 25.17
N GLU A 270 15.50 -5.64 25.55
CA GLU A 270 14.73 -4.51 26.07
C GLU A 270 15.27 -4.03 27.43
N ASP A 271 15.68 -4.94 28.31
CA ASP A 271 16.27 -4.60 29.60
C ASP A 271 17.60 -3.85 29.44
N ILE A 272 18.51 -4.34 28.59
CA ILE A 272 19.81 -3.67 28.38
C ILE A 272 19.66 -2.32 27.67
N CYS A 273 18.80 -2.21 26.66
CA CYS A 273 18.54 -0.92 26.02
C CYS A 273 17.89 0.06 27.00
N THR A 274 17.09 -0.42 27.95
CA THR A 274 16.52 0.41 29.02
C THR A 274 17.62 0.91 29.94
N LYS A 275 18.52 0.02 30.36
CA LYS A 275 19.69 0.39 31.17
C LYS A 275 20.50 1.49 30.48
N PHE A 276 20.83 1.33 29.20
CA PHE A 276 21.56 2.35 28.43
C PHE A 276 20.84 3.71 28.40
N VAL A 277 19.51 3.73 28.22
CA VAL A 277 18.73 4.98 28.30
C VAL A 277 18.79 5.61 29.70
N LEU A 278 18.72 4.81 30.77
CA LEU A 278 18.71 5.30 32.14
C LEU A 278 20.07 5.77 32.65
N GLU A 279 21.14 5.22 32.09
CA GLU A 279 22.54 5.57 32.39
C GLU A 279 23.12 6.60 31.40
N ALA A 280 22.31 7.04 30.43
CA ALA A 280 22.72 7.93 29.35
C ALA A 280 23.94 7.43 28.55
N GLU A 281 24.05 6.11 28.39
CA GLU A 281 25.08 5.49 27.57
C GLU A 281 24.73 5.61 26.07
N TYR A 282 25.76 5.70 25.22
CA TYR A 282 25.66 5.80 23.76
C TYR A 282 24.88 7.02 23.24
N GLU A 283 25.50 8.20 23.36
CA GLU A 283 24.95 9.45 22.81
C GLU A 283 24.70 9.36 21.28
N PRO A 284 23.77 10.16 20.74
CA PRO A 284 23.54 10.23 19.30
C PRO A 284 24.81 10.58 18.52
N ILE A 285 25.11 9.80 17.49
CA ILE A 285 26.31 9.99 16.65
C ILE A 285 25.98 10.74 15.37
N ASP A 286 26.95 11.48 14.83
CA ASP A 286 26.83 12.07 13.50
C ASP A 286 27.22 11.04 12.43
N ILE A 287 26.29 10.73 11.51
CA ILE A 287 26.57 9.97 10.29
C ILE A 287 26.32 10.87 9.08
N LEU A 288 27.41 11.32 8.46
CA LEU A 288 27.45 12.17 7.25
C LEU A 288 26.58 13.44 7.39
N GLY A 289 26.76 14.17 8.48
CA GLY A 289 26.07 15.43 8.79
C GLY A 289 24.64 15.26 9.29
N LYS A 290 24.32 14.13 9.92
CA LYS A 290 23.00 13.87 10.52
C LYS A 290 23.14 13.11 11.83
N SER A 291 22.62 13.70 12.90
CA SER A 291 22.51 13.04 14.21
C SER A 291 21.61 11.80 14.13
N ARG A 292 22.12 10.68 14.63
CA ARG A 292 21.49 9.36 14.64
C ARG A 292 21.57 8.77 16.04
N ASP A 293 20.40 8.43 16.56
CA ASP A 293 20.24 7.84 17.87
C ASP A 293 19.95 6.35 17.73
N PHE A 294 20.90 5.52 18.14
CA PHE A 294 20.78 4.07 18.05
C PHE A 294 19.62 3.53 18.90
N LEU A 295 19.51 3.99 20.16
CA LEU A 295 18.49 3.54 21.11
C LEU A 295 17.08 3.89 20.63
N ASN A 296 16.90 5.04 19.99
CA ASN A 296 15.66 5.37 19.30
C ASN A 296 15.42 4.49 18.07
N ALA A 297 16.47 4.24 17.27
CA ALA A 297 16.35 3.45 16.05
C ALA A 297 16.00 1.97 16.31
N VAL A 298 16.53 1.37 17.38
CA VAL A 298 16.20 -0.01 17.77
C VAL A 298 14.85 -0.17 18.46
N ARG A 299 14.21 0.96 18.83
CA ARG A 299 12.85 0.99 19.38
C ARG A 299 11.78 1.41 18.38
N HIS A 300 12.16 1.62 17.12
CA HIS A 300 11.24 1.92 16.03
C HIS A 300 10.27 0.76 15.73
N GLU A 301 9.03 1.06 15.36
CA GLU A 301 7.93 0.10 15.13
C GLU A 301 8.14 -0.99 14.05
N GLN A 302 9.23 -0.93 13.29
CA GLN A 302 9.55 -1.81 12.14
C GLN A 302 11.00 -2.32 12.22
N VAL A 303 11.65 -2.13 13.37
CA VAL A 303 13.07 -2.43 13.55
C VAL A 303 13.38 -3.92 13.31
N PHE A 304 12.48 -4.80 13.70
CA PHE A 304 12.65 -6.24 13.62
C PHE A 304 12.16 -6.85 12.30
N ASP A 305 11.76 -6.03 11.32
CA ASP A 305 11.35 -6.51 9.99
C ASP A 305 12.51 -7.19 9.24
N CYS A 306 13.76 -6.94 9.64
CA CYS A 306 14.95 -7.63 9.13
C CYS A 306 15.04 -9.10 9.60
N LEU A 307 14.45 -9.44 10.74
CA LEU A 307 14.52 -10.79 11.32
C LEU A 307 13.75 -11.80 10.45
N PRO A 308 14.28 -13.02 10.26
CA PRO A 308 13.66 -14.01 9.38
C PRO A 308 12.41 -14.68 9.98
N ILE A 309 12.32 -14.73 11.32
CA ILE A 309 11.24 -15.40 12.05
C ILE A 309 10.69 -14.45 13.11
N ILE A 310 9.45 -13.98 12.93
CA ILE A 310 8.81 -13.03 13.85
C ILE A 310 7.28 -13.03 13.65
N GLY A 311 6.53 -12.66 14.68
CA GLY A 311 5.10 -12.38 14.56
C GLY A 311 4.83 -11.07 13.79
N GLU A 312 3.84 -11.10 12.92
CA GLU A 312 3.38 -9.96 12.13
C GLU A 312 1.94 -9.61 12.54
N LEU A 313 1.72 -8.33 12.87
CA LEU A 313 0.40 -7.79 13.19
C LEU A 313 -0.27 -7.29 11.91
N SER A 314 -1.55 -7.60 11.73
CA SER A 314 -2.38 -6.99 10.67
C SER A 314 -2.75 -5.55 11.03
N GLN A 315 -3.53 -4.90 10.16
CA GLN A 315 -4.26 -3.68 10.52
C GLN A 315 -5.33 -3.97 11.58
N MET A 316 -5.79 -2.93 12.29
CA MET A 316 -6.81 -3.05 13.33
C MET A 316 -8.13 -3.57 12.76
N MET A 317 -8.62 -4.67 13.34
CA MET A 317 -9.86 -5.34 12.95
C MET A 317 -11.09 -4.77 13.68
N MET A 318 -10.87 -4.21 14.86
CA MET A 318 -11.91 -3.67 15.73
C MET A 318 -11.27 -2.75 16.75
N GLY A 319 -11.96 -1.67 17.10
CA GLY A 319 -11.52 -0.73 18.12
C GLY A 319 -12.71 -0.06 18.79
N THR A 320 -12.63 0.14 20.10
CA THR A 320 -13.60 0.93 20.89
C THR A 320 -12.88 1.65 22.03
N ASN A 321 -13.46 2.76 22.45
CA ASN A 321 -13.15 3.49 23.66
C ASN A 321 -14.47 3.80 24.38
N SER A 322 -14.95 2.87 25.20
CA SER A 322 -16.26 2.93 25.86
C SER A 322 -16.11 2.50 27.32
N GLU A 323 -16.91 3.09 28.21
CA GLU A 323 -16.93 2.75 29.65
C GLU A 323 -15.54 2.76 30.29
N GLY A 324 -14.70 3.72 29.88
CA GLY A 324 -13.39 3.87 30.50
C GLY A 324 -12.33 2.87 30.14
N LYS A 325 -12.57 2.11 29.08
CA LYS A 325 -11.66 1.09 28.61
C LYS A 325 -11.47 1.20 27.11
N SER A 326 -10.20 1.27 26.71
CA SER A 326 -9.82 1.15 25.32
C SER A 326 -9.53 -0.31 24.98
N ILE A 327 -10.09 -0.77 23.87
CA ILE A 327 -9.92 -2.13 23.35
C ILE A 327 -9.61 -2.06 21.86
N GLU A 328 -8.52 -2.69 21.45
CA GLU A 328 -8.11 -2.81 20.06
C GLU A 328 -7.88 -4.29 19.73
N GLN A 329 -8.28 -4.73 18.54
CA GLN A 329 -8.06 -6.11 18.09
C GLN A 329 -7.37 -6.14 16.72
N TYR A 330 -6.39 -7.02 16.56
CA TYR A 330 -5.54 -7.22 15.39
C TYR A 330 -5.50 -8.70 15.01
N GLY A 331 -5.25 -9.02 13.75
CA GLY A 331 -4.93 -10.37 13.29
C GLY A 331 -3.42 -10.64 13.38
N MET A 332 -3.05 -11.89 13.60
CA MET A 332 -1.66 -12.32 13.75
C MET A 332 -1.24 -13.33 12.67
N SER A 333 -0.02 -13.20 12.17
CA SER A 333 0.65 -14.21 11.36
C SER A 333 2.14 -14.33 11.69
N LEU A 334 2.82 -15.32 11.10
CA LEU A 334 4.26 -15.50 11.24
C LEU A 334 4.98 -15.22 9.92
N LYS A 335 6.05 -14.44 10.00
CA LYS A 335 7.14 -14.46 9.02
C LYS A 335 7.97 -15.71 9.27
N LEU A 336 8.16 -16.56 8.25
CA LEU A 336 8.78 -17.88 8.37
C LEU A 336 9.93 -18.08 7.36
N ASN A 337 10.85 -17.10 7.33
CA ASN A 337 12.01 -17.06 6.44
C ASN A 337 11.67 -17.37 4.97
N GLY A 338 10.50 -16.93 4.50
CA GLY A 338 9.99 -17.25 3.16
C GLY A 338 10.76 -16.55 2.03
N MET A 339 10.41 -16.92 0.79
CA MET A 339 11.03 -16.33 -0.40
C MET A 339 10.60 -14.87 -0.61
N VAL A 340 11.59 -13.99 -0.76
CA VAL A 340 11.37 -12.59 -1.16
C VAL A 340 11.04 -12.55 -2.64
N GLN A 341 9.80 -12.15 -2.97
CA GLN A 341 9.21 -12.29 -4.32
C GLN A 341 10.07 -11.75 -5.48
N LYS A 342 10.84 -10.67 -5.27
CA LYS A 342 11.69 -10.09 -6.32
C LYS A 342 13.06 -10.75 -6.42
N ALA A 343 13.64 -11.17 -5.30
CA ALA A 343 14.98 -11.74 -5.26
C ALA A 343 15.00 -13.26 -5.46
N GLN A 344 13.84 -13.94 -5.30
CA GLN A 344 13.72 -15.40 -5.32
C GLN A 344 14.68 -16.10 -4.34
N LYS A 345 14.97 -15.43 -3.21
CA LYS A 345 15.83 -15.88 -2.12
C LYS A 345 15.08 -15.84 -0.79
N GLU A 346 15.46 -16.72 0.14
CA GLU A 346 14.93 -16.72 1.52
C GLU A 346 15.24 -15.38 2.19
N SER A 347 14.35 -14.91 3.08
CA SER A 347 14.45 -13.59 3.72
C SER A 347 15.82 -13.35 4.36
N PHE A 348 16.35 -14.32 5.10
CA PHE A 348 17.66 -14.19 5.75
C PHE A 348 18.78 -14.00 4.71
N VAL A 349 18.82 -14.87 3.69
CA VAL A 349 19.84 -14.83 2.63
C VAL A 349 19.76 -13.50 1.87
N TYR A 350 18.55 -13.02 1.58
CA TYR A 350 18.35 -11.73 0.92
C TYR A 350 18.93 -10.56 1.74
N GLN A 351 18.75 -10.55 3.07
CA GLN A 351 19.32 -9.50 3.92
C GLN A 351 20.85 -9.60 3.98
N ILE A 352 21.39 -10.81 4.09
CA ILE A 352 22.85 -11.03 4.07
C ILE A 352 23.46 -10.52 2.76
N ASP A 353 22.89 -10.88 1.62
CA ASP A 353 23.40 -10.46 0.31
C ASP A 353 23.36 -8.94 0.15
N LYS A 354 22.32 -8.28 0.65
CA LYS A 354 22.21 -6.81 0.65
C LYS A 354 23.32 -6.14 1.49
N LEU A 355 23.66 -6.73 2.64
CA LEU A 355 24.72 -6.23 3.50
C LEU A 355 26.12 -6.46 2.88
N LYS A 356 26.34 -7.63 2.25
CA LYS A 356 27.57 -7.92 1.49
C LYS A 356 27.76 -6.98 0.32
N GLU A 357 26.72 -6.77 -0.49
CA GLU A 357 26.75 -5.82 -1.60
C GLU A 357 27.13 -4.42 -1.13
N LEU A 358 26.54 -3.95 -0.03
CA LEU A 358 26.86 -2.63 0.54
C LEU A 358 28.31 -2.57 1.06
N ALA A 359 28.85 -3.67 1.60
CA ALA A 359 30.21 -3.72 2.12
C ALA A 359 31.25 -3.72 0.98
N GLU A 360 30.96 -4.39 -0.13
CA GLU A 360 31.81 -4.47 -1.31
C GLU A 360 31.74 -3.18 -2.16
N GLU A 361 30.53 -2.64 -2.35
CA GLU A 361 30.27 -1.61 -3.35
C GLU A 361 30.00 -0.21 -2.75
N GLY A 362 29.63 -0.11 -1.47
CA GLY A 362 29.17 1.14 -0.84
C GLY A 362 30.22 2.26 -0.77
N GLY A 363 31.50 1.94 -0.90
CA GLY A 363 32.59 2.93 -0.97
C GLY A 363 32.74 3.60 -2.33
N LYS A 364 32.08 3.08 -3.37
CA LYS A 364 32.21 3.63 -4.72
C LYS A 364 31.48 4.96 -4.80
N LYS A 365 32.15 5.96 -5.38
CA LYS A 365 31.67 7.35 -5.52
C LYS A 365 30.28 7.46 -6.16
N ASP A 366 29.93 6.52 -7.02
CA ASP A 366 28.66 6.48 -7.76
C ASP A 366 27.71 5.36 -7.31
N TYR A 367 27.91 4.72 -6.15
CA TYR A 367 27.02 3.62 -5.71
C TYR A 367 25.62 4.10 -5.29
N PHE A 368 25.52 5.29 -4.68
CA PHE A 368 24.26 5.81 -4.14
C PHE A 368 23.67 6.92 -5.02
N GLU A 369 22.33 6.96 -5.07
CA GLU A 369 21.56 7.99 -5.81
C GLU A 369 21.66 9.40 -5.22
N SER A 370 21.93 9.51 -3.92
CA SER A 370 22.02 10.79 -3.21
C SER A 370 22.71 10.60 -1.86
N PRO A 371 23.28 11.66 -1.26
CA PRO A 371 23.84 11.60 0.09
C PRO A 371 22.79 11.22 1.14
N ARG A 372 21.51 11.58 0.93
CA ARG A 372 20.42 11.14 1.81
C ARG A 372 20.23 9.63 1.76
N LYS A 373 20.16 9.04 0.56
CA LYS A 373 20.00 7.58 0.40
C LYS A 373 21.19 6.84 0.99
N MET A 374 22.41 7.32 0.75
CA MET A 374 23.64 6.82 1.35
C MET A 374 23.55 6.78 2.87
N ARG A 375 23.22 7.93 3.49
CA ARG A 375 23.04 8.06 4.94
C ARG A 375 22.02 7.10 5.52
N ASP A 376 20.85 7.06 4.91
CA ASP A 376 19.76 6.21 5.38
C ASP A 376 20.14 4.73 5.20
N GLN A 377 20.74 4.34 4.07
CA GLN A 377 21.14 2.96 3.81
C GLN A 377 22.26 2.48 4.74
N PHE A 378 23.32 3.25 4.95
CA PHE A 378 24.35 2.87 5.93
C PHE A 378 23.78 2.75 7.34
N TRP A 379 23.00 3.75 7.80
CA TRP A 379 22.42 3.72 9.13
C TRP A 379 21.51 2.51 9.36
N TYR A 380 20.56 2.27 8.46
CA TYR A 380 19.65 1.14 8.61
C TYR A 380 20.35 -0.21 8.42
N SER A 381 21.37 -0.31 7.57
CA SER A 381 22.16 -1.54 7.41
C SER A 381 23.03 -1.83 8.63
N ILE A 382 23.64 -0.83 9.27
CA ILE A 382 24.38 -0.98 10.53
C ILE A 382 23.43 -1.51 11.61
N ARG A 383 22.28 -0.86 11.78
CA ARG A 383 21.25 -1.28 12.73
C ARG A 383 20.79 -2.72 12.47
N ASP A 384 20.45 -3.04 11.22
CA ASP A 384 19.96 -4.37 10.84
C ASP A 384 21.04 -5.44 11.08
N LEU A 385 22.31 -5.13 10.79
CA LEU A 385 23.45 -6.02 11.06
C LEU A 385 23.58 -6.34 12.55
N ILE A 386 23.57 -5.32 13.42
CA ILE A 386 23.68 -5.51 14.88
C ILE A 386 22.51 -6.36 15.40
N ILE A 387 21.29 -6.09 14.93
CA ILE A 387 20.11 -6.86 15.30
C ILE A 387 20.24 -8.32 14.86
N LEU A 388 20.67 -8.56 13.61
CA LEU A 388 20.88 -9.92 13.11
C LEU A 388 21.94 -10.66 13.93
N LYS A 389 23.06 -10.00 14.27
CA LYS A 389 24.12 -10.57 15.13
C LYS A 389 23.56 -10.95 16.50
N TYR A 390 22.94 -10.00 17.20
CA TYR A 390 22.43 -10.20 18.55
C TYR A 390 21.40 -11.33 18.62
N PHE A 391 20.44 -11.34 17.70
CA PHE A 391 19.34 -12.31 17.74
C PHE A 391 19.68 -13.68 17.17
N LEU A 392 20.62 -13.80 16.21
CA LEU A 392 20.79 -15.02 15.44
C LEU A 392 22.11 -15.76 15.68
N LEU A 393 23.20 -15.10 16.04
CA LEU A 393 24.48 -15.81 16.22
C LEU A 393 24.42 -16.81 17.38
N TYR A 394 24.88 -18.05 17.13
CA TYR A 394 25.02 -19.11 18.14
C TYR A 394 23.73 -19.37 18.89
N LEU A 395 22.61 -19.49 18.17
CA LEU A 395 21.29 -19.72 18.77
C LEU A 395 21.17 -21.05 19.51
N ASP A 396 22.02 -22.01 19.16
CA ASP A 396 22.15 -23.35 19.75
C ASP A 396 23.13 -23.42 20.93
N ASP A 397 23.84 -22.33 21.25
CA ASP A 397 24.73 -22.25 22.39
C ASP A 397 24.09 -21.48 23.54
N ASP A 398 23.73 -22.19 24.62
CA ASP A 398 23.17 -21.62 25.83
C ASP A 398 24.19 -20.76 26.62
N ASN A 399 25.49 -20.90 26.35
CA ASN A 399 26.55 -20.14 27.05
C ASN A 399 27.01 -18.90 26.29
N TYR A 400 26.54 -18.70 25.05
CA TYR A 400 26.89 -17.52 24.28
C TYR A 400 26.24 -16.28 24.90
N ASP A 401 27.05 -15.25 25.17
CA ASP A 401 26.58 -13.95 25.65
C ASP A 401 26.42 -12.96 24.48
N PRO A 402 25.19 -12.73 23.99
CA PRO A 402 24.94 -11.75 22.93
C PRO A 402 25.12 -10.30 23.40
N ILE A 403 25.09 -10.03 24.72
CA ILE A 403 25.23 -8.66 25.26
C ILE A 403 26.66 -8.17 25.06
N SER A 404 27.66 -9.00 25.34
CA SER A 404 29.06 -8.68 25.09
C SER A 404 29.32 -8.30 23.62
N GLU A 405 28.69 -8.98 22.66
CA GLU A 405 28.81 -8.65 21.24
C GLU A 405 28.10 -7.32 20.89
N LEU A 406 26.91 -7.08 21.46
CA LEU A 406 26.20 -5.81 21.30
C LEU A 406 27.03 -4.63 21.81
N ILE A 407 27.55 -4.72 23.03
CA ILE A 407 28.38 -3.66 23.63
C ILE A 407 29.60 -3.39 22.74
N ARG A 408 30.31 -4.43 22.30
CA ARG A 408 31.46 -4.28 21.41
C ARG A 408 31.09 -3.58 20.09
N ASP A 409 29.98 -3.95 19.47
CA ASP A 409 29.54 -3.32 18.23
C ASP A 409 29.13 -1.86 18.45
N LEU A 410 28.45 -1.56 19.56
CA LEU A 410 28.05 -0.21 19.90
C LEU A 410 29.26 0.66 20.21
N ASP A 411 30.18 0.21 21.06
CA ASP A 411 31.45 0.90 21.33
C ASP A 411 32.23 1.16 20.04
N TYR A 412 32.27 0.18 19.13
CA TYR A 412 32.92 0.35 17.84
C TYR A 412 32.24 1.44 17.00
N ILE A 413 30.92 1.52 16.99
CA ILE A 413 30.17 2.52 16.22
C ILE A 413 30.21 3.91 16.88
N THR A 414 30.17 3.98 18.21
CA THR A 414 30.17 5.24 18.99
C THR A 414 31.54 5.80 19.29
N SER A 415 32.62 5.02 19.12
CA SER A 415 34.02 5.50 19.17
C SER A 415 34.36 6.56 18.09
N PHE A 416 33.40 6.93 17.26
CA PHE A 416 33.57 7.94 16.23
C PHE A 416 33.34 9.36 16.79
N HIS A 417 34.34 10.23 16.62
CA HIS A 417 34.27 11.64 16.98
C HIS A 417 34.47 12.51 15.72
N GLY A 418 33.49 13.36 15.37
CA GLY A 418 33.59 14.32 14.25
C GLY A 418 32.47 14.20 13.21
N SER A 419 32.64 14.81 12.03
CA SER A 419 31.76 14.62 10.87
C SER A 419 32.36 13.55 9.96
N SER A 420 31.70 12.40 9.80
CA SER A 420 32.28 11.27 9.05
C SER A 420 32.35 11.56 7.55
N SER A 421 33.45 11.16 6.91
CA SER A 421 33.51 11.01 5.45
C SER A 421 32.77 9.74 4.98
N GLN A 422 32.43 9.65 3.69
CA GLN A 422 31.82 8.43 3.14
C GLN A 422 32.75 7.24 3.30
N GLU A 423 34.04 7.44 3.04
CA GLU A 423 35.08 6.42 3.12
C GLU A 423 35.18 5.85 4.54
N GLU A 424 35.07 6.69 5.57
CA GLU A 424 35.10 6.26 6.97
C GLU A 424 33.85 5.48 7.37
N VAL A 425 32.65 5.96 7.02
CA VAL A 425 31.39 5.26 7.31
C VAL A 425 31.36 3.92 6.59
N HIS A 426 31.76 3.90 5.32
CA HIS A 426 31.86 2.67 4.54
C HIS A 426 32.87 1.71 5.15
N LYS A 427 34.07 2.18 5.52
CA LYS A 427 35.08 1.34 6.18
C LYS A 427 34.54 0.72 7.46
N ARG A 428 33.91 1.49 8.34
CA ARG A 428 33.34 0.96 9.59
C ARG A 428 32.23 -0.04 9.34
N PHE A 429 31.32 0.27 8.43
CA PHE A 429 30.27 -0.68 8.03
C PHE A 429 30.87 -1.97 7.46
N LYS A 430 31.87 -1.83 6.58
CA LYS A 430 32.58 -2.93 5.96
C LYS A 430 33.28 -3.79 7.01
N ASP A 431 34.03 -3.20 7.93
CA ASP A 431 34.70 -3.91 9.04
C ASP A 431 33.68 -4.69 9.88
N LEU A 432 32.53 -4.09 10.23
CA LEU A 432 31.46 -4.78 10.95
C LEU A 432 30.85 -5.94 10.15
N ALA A 433 30.59 -5.72 8.85
CA ALA A 433 29.96 -6.68 7.97
C ALA A 433 30.89 -7.85 7.62
N GLU A 434 32.16 -7.59 7.31
CA GLU A 434 33.19 -8.59 7.07
C GLU A 434 33.47 -9.41 8.33
N ASN A 435 33.54 -8.77 9.51
CA ASN A 435 33.60 -9.50 10.77
C ASN A 435 32.43 -10.48 10.92
N PHE A 436 31.22 -10.11 10.50
CA PHE A 436 30.06 -10.99 10.56
C PHE A 436 30.16 -12.16 9.57
N TYR A 437 30.51 -11.91 8.30
CA TYR A 437 30.52 -12.97 7.29
C TYR A 437 31.79 -13.82 7.26
N GLU A 438 32.95 -13.27 7.59
CA GLU A 438 34.23 -14.00 7.53
C GLU A 438 34.48 -14.81 8.80
N LYS A 439 34.35 -14.19 9.99
CA LYS A 439 34.61 -14.88 11.26
C LYS A 439 33.50 -15.86 11.64
N HIS A 440 32.29 -15.63 11.15
CA HIS A 440 31.13 -16.47 11.46
C HIS A 440 30.55 -17.17 10.21
N GLN A 441 31.33 -17.37 9.14
CA GLN A 441 30.83 -18.00 7.91
C GLN A 441 30.20 -19.38 8.18
N ASP A 442 30.90 -20.23 8.94
CA ASP A 442 30.42 -21.57 9.32
C ASP A 442 29.11 -21.48 10.12
N GLU A 443 29.03 -20.52 11.03
CA GLU A 443 27.84 -20.27 11.84
C GLU A 443 26.68 -19.77 10.97
N ILE A 444 26.93 -18.89 10.01
CA ILE A 444 25.91 -18.41 9.07
C ILE A 444 25.36 -19.54 8.20
N ASP A 445 26.20 -20.48 7.77
CA ASP A 445 25.76 -21.64 7.01
C ASP A 445 24.95 -22.62 7.86
N ARG A 446 25.34 -22.82 9.13
CA ARG A 446 24.51 -23.54 10.12
C ARG A 446 23.17 -22.84 10.35
N LEU A 447 23.16 -21.51 10.51
CA LEU A 447 21.96 -20.71 10.72
C LEU A 447 20.97 -20.83 9.56
N LYS A 448 21.42 -20.88 8.31
CA LYS A 448 20.53 -21.13 7.16
C LYS A 448 19.76 -22.45 7.33
N SER A 449 20.44 -23.50 7.80
CA SER A 449 19.82 -24.79 8.09
C SER A 449 18.87 -24.70 9.30
N ASN A 450 19.33 -24.12 10.41
CA ASN A 450 18.55 -23.98 11.64
C ASN A 450 17.26 -23.19 11.40
N LEU A 451 17.32 -22.07 10.66
CA LEU A 451 16.14 -21.26 10.31
C LEU A 451 15.14 -22.03 9.45
N ARG A 452 15.60 -22.90 8.54
CA ARG A 452 14.70 -23.78 7.76
C ARG A 452 14.01 -24.80 8.68
N GLN A 453 14.75 -25.38 9.62
CA GLN A 453 14.21 -26.35 10.57
C GLN A 453 13.23 -25.71 11.56
N ILE A 454 13.55 -24.53 12.12
CA ILE A 454 12.62 -23.75 12.96
C ILE A 454 11.36 -23.38 12.16
N SER A 455 11.50 -22.93 10.91
CA SER A 455 10.35 -22.63 10.04
C SER A 455 9.49 -23.87 9.79
N GLN A 456 10.11 -25.05 9.65
CA GLN A 456 9.39 -26.32 9.50
C GLN A 456 8.71 -26.75 10.81
N MET A 457 9.35 -26.58 11.96
CA MET A 457 8.75 -26.83 13.28
C MET A 457 7.50 -25.97 13.47
N LEU A 458 7.59 -24.67 13.19
CA LEU A 458 6.45 -23.75 13.30
C LEU A 458 5.32 -24.13 12.33
N ARG A 459 5.65 -24.58 11.11
CA ARG A 459 4.66 -25.14 10.16
C ARG A 459 3.97 -26.39 10.69
N ASP A 460 4.75 -27.33 11.19
CA ASP A 460 4.23 -28.57 11.77
C ASP A 460 3.38 -28.29 13.01
N SER A 461 3.73 -27.27 13.78
CA SER A 461 2.96 -26.83 14.95
C SER A 461 1.59 -26.26 14.59
N LEU A 462 1.45 -25.62 13.42
CA LEU A 462 0.19 -25.10 12.88
C LEU A 462 -0.60 -26.19 12.12
N ASN A 463 0.04 -27.30 11.78
CA ASN A 463 -0.58 -28.43 11.08
C ASN A 463 -1.45 -29.28 12.01
N THR A 464 -2.75 -29.36 11.70
CA THR A 464 -3.78 -30.07 12.47
C THR A 464 -3.59 -31.58 12.57
N ASN A 465 -2.71 -32.18 11.75
CA ASN A 465 -2.42 -33.62 11.79
C ASN A 465 -1.37 -34.01 12.80
N LEU A 466 -0.49 -33.07 13.12
CA LEU A 466 0.67 -33.28 13.98
C LEU A 466 0.43 -32.71 15.37
N ASN A 467 -0.46 -31.72 15.49
CA ASN A 467 -0.82 -31.09 16.74
C ASN A 467 -2.31 -31.32 17.06
N LYS A 468 -2.62 -32.20 18.03
CA LYS A 468 -4.02 -32.48 18.42
C LYS A 468 -4.67 -31.30 19.17
N ILE A 469 -3.86 -30.44 19.79
CA ILE A 469 -4.30 -29.28 20.58
C ILE A 469 -4.79 -28.13 19.67
N ASN A 470 -4.35 -28.09 18.41
CA ASN A 470 -4.87 -27.16 17.39
C ASN A 470 -6.36 -27.33 17.05
N ASN A 471 -7.07 -28.23 17.74
CA ASN A 471 -8.52 -28.33 17.67
C ASN A 471 -9.26 -27.62 18.80
N GLN A 472 -8.55 -27.01 19.75
CA GLN A 472 -9.15 -26.33 20.89
C GLN A 472 -8.88 -24.83 20.83
N LYS A 473 -9.84 -24.06 21.36
CA LYS A 473 -9.68 -22.62 21.57
C LYS A 473 -8.59 -22.42 22.62
N GLN A 474 -7.51 -21.75 22.26
CA GLN A 474 -6.44 -21.34 23.14
C GLN A 474 -6.54 -19.84 23.37
N ILE A 475 -6.37 -19.43 24.63
CA ILE A 475 -6.29 -18.04 25.02
C ILE A 475 -5.07 -17.92 25.93
N LYS A 476 -4.21 -16.93 25.69
CA LYS A 476 -3.11 -16.58 26.58
C LYS A 476 -3.11 -15.08 26.81
N VAL A 477 -3.04 -14.69 28.07
CA VAL A 477 -3.05 -13.28 28.49
C VAL A 477 -1.68 -12.94 29.06
N TYR A 478 -1.11 -11.84 28.58
CA TYR A 478 0.08 -11.23 29.10
C TYR A 478 -0.28 -9.87 29.68
N THR A 479 0.04 -9.69 30.96
CA THR A 479 0.04 -8.37 31.59
C THR A 479 1.42 -7.75 31.41
N ARG A 480 1.46 -6.48 31.03
CA ARG A 480 2.67 -5.68 30.89
C ARG A 480 2.43 -4.26 31.36
N TRP A 481 3.48 -3.60 31.86
CA TRP A 481 3.44 -2.22 32.31
C TRP A 481 4.10 -1.32 31.28
N MET A 482 3.30 -0.45 30.66
CA MET A 482 3.85 0.62 29.81
C MET A 482 4.42 1.68 30.73
N THR A 483 5.69 2.04 30.55
CA THR A 483 6.39 3.03 31.36
C THR A 483 6.95 4.15 30.50
N PHE A 484 6.78 5.38 30.97
CA PHE A 484 7.32 6.61 30.40
C PHE A 484 8.33 7.19 31.40
N PHE A 485 9.54 7.53 30.94
CA PHE A 485 10.60 7.99 31.84
C PHE A 485 10.50 9.48 32.20
N LYS A 486 11.01 9.87 33.38
CA LYS A 486 11.15 11.28 33.79
C LYS A 486 12.01 12.10 32.83
N SER A 487 12.92 11.46 32.12
CA SER A 487 13.81 12.09 31.13
C SER A 487 13.10 12.63 29.89
N ILE A 488 11.78 12.45 29.75
CA ILE A 488 11.01 13.15 28.72
C ILE A 488 10.76 14.63 29.06
N LEU A 489 10.85 14.97 30.34
CA LEU A 489 10.58 16.31 30.83
C LEU A 489 11.69 17.27 30.44
N ASP A 490 11.31 18.51 30.12
CA ASP A 490 12.24 19.59 29.81
C ASP A 490 13.01 20.00 31.07
N ASP A 491 14.32 20.20 30.94
CA ASP A 491 15.19 20.56 32.08
C ASP A 491 14.86 21.97 32.64
N GLN A 492 14.10 22.79 31.90
CA GLN A 492 13.61 24.10 32.33
C GLN A 492 12.16 24.09 32.85
N LEU A 493 11.52 22.92 32.93
CA LEU A 493 10.12 22.77 33.36
C LEU A 493 9.82 23.45 34.71
N LEU A 494 10.80 23.45 35.62
CA LEU A 494 10.66 23.94 36.99
C LEU A 494 11.16 25.38 37.17
N LYS A 495 11.39 26.13 36.09
CA LYS A 495 11.82 27.54 36.13
C LYS A 495 10.63 28.49 35.95
N ALA A 496 10.73 29.71 36.50
CA ALA A 496 9.67 30.73 36.48
C ALA A 496 9.17 31.15 35.08
N ASN A 497 9.99 30.96 34.02
CA ASN A 497 9.62 31.23 32.62
C ASN A 497 9.57 29.92 31.81
N ARG A 498 8.65 29.01 32.16
CA ARG A 498 8.48 27.73 31.47
C ARG A 498 7.57 27.88 30.25
N ASP A 499 8.10 27.49 29.09
CA ASP A 499 7.34 27.52 27.83
C ASP A 499 6.91 26.10 27.35
N ARG A 500 7.46 25.03 27.95
CA ARG A 500 7.29 23.63 27.50
C ARG A 500 7.44 22.62 28.64
N ILE A 501 6.69 21.52 28.54
CA ILE A 501 6.82 20.34 29.43
C ILE A 501 7.78 19.30 28.88
N LEU A 502 7.72 19.03 27.58
CA LEU A 502 8.52 17.99 26.94
C LEU A 502 9.78 18.60 26.33
N ARG A 503 10.88 17.84 26.35
CA ARG A 503 12.11 18.22 25.66
C ARG A 503 11.84 18.51 24.19
N LYS A 504 12.49 19.54 23.65
CA LYS A 504 12.35 19.97 22.25
C LYS A 504 12.56 18.86 21.22
N GLU A 505 13.40 17.88 21.53
CA GLU A 505 13.70 16.70 20.68
C GLU A 505 12.54 15.69 20.58
N LEU A 506 11.54 15.80 21.45
CA LEU A 506 10.35 14.93 21.47
C LEU A 506 9.20 15.43 20.58
N ASN A 507 9.37 16.59 19.91
CA ASN A 507 8.46 17.07 18.87
C ASN A 507 8.48 16.19 17.59
N THR A 508 9.24 15.09 17.61
CA THR A 508 9.30 14.06 16.57
C THR A 508 9.24 12.69 17.25
N HIS A 509 8.75 11.67 16.53
CA HIS A 509 8.66 10.29 17.03
C HIS A 509 9.96 9.83 17.72
N ASN A 510 9.87 9.55 19.02
CA ASN A 510 11.02 9.24 19.87
C ASN A 510 10.69 8.07 20.80
N TYR A 511 10.89 6.86 20.27
CA TYR A 511 10.47 5.60 20.86
C TYR A 511 11.35 5.16 22.03
N LYS A 512 12.53 5.76 22.21
CA LYS A 512 13.47 5.31 23.25
C LYS A 512 12.98 5.52 24.67
N TYR A 513 12.04 6.44 24.87
CA TYR A 513 11.50 6.78 26.20
C TYR A 513 10.26 6.01 26.60
N THR A 514 9.81 5.06 25.77
CA THR A 514 8.65 4.22 26.04
C THR A 514 9.08 2.77 26.09
N ILE A 515 8.73 2.08 27.18
CA ILE A 515 9.10 0.68 27.37
C ILE A 515 7.90 -0.11 27.89
N LEU A 516 7.94 -1.42 27.69
CA LEU A 516 6.88 -2.34 28.10
C LEU A 516 7.49 -3.51 28.88
N THR A 517 7.34 -3.48 30.19
CA THR A 517 7.99 -4.42 31.12
C THR A 517 6.99 -5.38 31.77
N LYS A 518 7.48 -6.45 32.39
CA LYS A 518 6.64 -7.39 33.16
C LYS A 518 6.13 -6.78 34.46
N ASP A 519 6.97 -5.98 35.11
CA ASP A 519 6.71 -5.34 36.39
C ASP A 519 6.78 -3.81 36.27
N PRO A 520 6.04 -3.07 37.11
CA PRO A 520 6.09 -1.61 37.08
C PRO A 520 7.45 -1.11 37.55
N MET A 521 8.10 -0.29 36.73
CA MET A 521 9.33 0.39 37.14
C MET A 521 8.99 1.61 37.98
N LYS A 522 9.42 1.62 39.24
CA LYS A 522 9.18 2.76 40.15
C LYS A 522 10.28 3.80 40.08
N GLU A 523 11.53 3.36 39.94
CA GLU A 523 12.69 4.26 39.87
C GLU A 523 12.81 4.87 38.46
N LYS A 524 13.03 6.19 38.39
CA LYS A 524 13.16 6.98 37.14
C LYS A 524 11.94 7.00 36.19
N SER A 525 10.85 6.30 36.51
CA SER A 525 9.55 6.40 35.82
C SER A 525 8.84 7.71 36.16
N LEU A 526 8.27 8.35 35.14
CA LEU A 526 7.31 9.43 35.30
C LEU A 526 5.91 8.87 35.50
N PHE A 527 5.51 7.94 34.64
CA PHE A 527 4.15 7.40 34.62
C PHE A 527 4.18 5.97 34.08
N SER A 528 3.41 5.09 34.72
CA SER A 528 3.27 3.70 34.30
C SER A 528 1.85 3.21 34.47
N PHE A 529 1.35 2.43 33.51
CA PHE A 529 0.02 1.82 33.60
C PHE A 529 -0.02 0.45 32.94
N GLU A 530 -1.01 -0.35 33.33
CA GLU A 530 -1.15 -1.74 32.92
C GLU A 530 -1.79 -1.88 31.53
N TYR A 531 -1.14 -2.65 30.68
CA TYR A 531 -1.67 -3.19 29.44
C TYR A 531 -1.94 -4.68 29.56
N ARG A 532 -3.10 -5.09 29.05
CA ARG A 532 -3.46 -6.48 28.85
C ARG A 532 -3.36 -6.83 27.37
N ILE A 533 -2.48 -7.78 27.04
CA ILE A 533 -2.21 -8.31 25.70
C ILE A 533 -2.72 -9.75 25.67
N GLU A 534 -3.81 -10.01 24.95
CA GLU A 534 -4.47 -11.31 24.89
C GLU A 534 -4.36 -11.89 23.49
N PHE A 535 -3.73 -13.05 23.35
CA PHE A 535 -3.72 -13.84 22.13
C PHE A 535 -4.80 -14.92 22.20
N SER A 536 -5.50 -15.12 21.08
CA SER A 536 -6.46 -16.20 20.95
C SER A 536 -6.53 -16.73 19.53
N ASN A 537 -6.92 -17.99 19.37
CA ASN A 537 -7.29 -18.54 18.05
C ASN A 537 -8.82 -18.61 17.90
N ARG A 538 -9.28 -18.46 16.65
CA ARG A 538 -10.67 -18.64 16.24
C ARG A 538 -10.73 -19.56 15.04
N PHE A 539 -11.66 -20.50 15.09
CA PHE A 539 -11.94 -21.39 13.97
C PHE A 539 -13.16 -20.90 13.20
N ILE A 540 -13.07 -21.04 11.89
CA ILE A 540 -14.15 -20.72 10.98
C ILE A 540 -14.58 -22.02 10.31
N TYR A 541 -15.87 -22.31 10.40
CA TYR A 541 -16.49 -23.57 10.03
C TYR A 541 -17.29 -23.41 8.75
N ALA A 542 -17.37 -24.50 7.96
CA ALA A 542 -18.29 -24.56 6.84
C ALA A 542 -19.74 -24.53 7.35
N HIS A 543 -20.52 -23.56 6.87
CA HIS A 543 -21.95 -23.51 7.13
C HIS A 543 -22.71 -24.27 6.02
N SER A 544 -23.88 -24.83 6.34
CA SER A 544 -24.75 -25.47 5.34
C SER A 544 -25.38 -24.40 4.46
N GLY A 545 -24.66 -23.99 3.42
CA GLY A 545 -25.13 -22.98 2.47
C GLY A 545 -24.07 -22.72 1.41
N GLN A 546 -24.49 -22.74 0.15
CA GLN A 546 -23.69 -22.30 -0.98
C GLN A 546 -24.52 -21.33 -1.79
N GLU A 547 -23.87 -20.31 -2.34
CA GLU A 547 -24.48 -19.41 -3.31
C GLU A 547 -23.79 -19.61 -4.66
N LYS A 548 -24.57 -19.93 -5.67
CA LYS A 548 -24.11 -20.03 -7.05
C LYS A 548 -24.25 -18.69 -7.74
N ILE A 549 -23.14 -18.23 -8.32
CA ILE A 549 -23.12 -17.06 -9.20
C ILE A 549 -22.65 -17.54 -10.57
N SER A 550 -23.49 -17.32 -11.58
CA SER A 550 -23.05 -17.48 -12.97
C SER A 550 -22.73 -16.13 -13.56
N LEU A 551 -21.65 -16.03 -14.33
CA LEU A 551 -21.23 -14.81 -15.00
C LEU A 551 -21.00 -15.04 -16.48
N GLU A 552 -21.28 -14.00 -17.27
CA GLU A 552 -20.97 -13.94 -18.69
C GLU A 552 -20.63 -12.50 -19.11
N ASN A 553 -19.82 -12.37 -20.16
CA ASN A 553 -19.52 -11.06 -20.74
C ASN A 553 -20.69 -10.59 -21.61
N ARG A 554 -21.28 -9.43 -21.27
CA ARG A 554 -22.39 -8.83 -22.02
C ARG A 554 -21.85 -7.95 -23.14
N VAL A 555 -21.65 -8.56 -24.31
CA VAL A 555 -21.21 -7.88 -25.55
C VAL A 555 -22.35 -7.82 -26.55
N SER A 556 -22.68 -6.61 -27.00
CA SER A 556 -23.64 -6.34 -28.08
C SER A 556 -22.96 -6.31 -29.45
N LYS A 557 -23.73 -6.46 -30.54
CA LYS A 557 -23.19 -6.30 -31.91
C LYS A 557 -22.70 -4.88 -32.22
N LYS A 558 -23.13 -3.88 -31.43
CA LYS A 558 -22.76 -2.47 -31.58
C LYS A 558 -21.57 -2.08 -30.69
N ASP A 559 -21.12 -2.97 -29.82
CA ASP A 559 -19.98 -2.70 -28.96
C ASP A 559 -18.71 -2.77 -29.81
N GLN A 560 -17.86 -1.77 -29.70
CA GLN A 560 -16.62 -1.62 -30.45
C GLN A 560 -15.41 -1.83 -29.54
N THR A 561 -14.27 -2.16 -30.14
CA THR A 561 -12.99 -2.33 -29.47
C THR A 561 -11.85 -1.74 -30.29
N MET A 562 -10.83 -1.26 -29.60
CA MET A 562 -9.54 -0.90 -30.19
C MET A 562 -8.42 -1.58 -29.42
N THR A 563 -7.53 -2.25 -30.15
CA THR A 563 -6.40 -2.97 -29.56
C THR A 563 -5.11 -2.21 -29.78
N VAL A 564 -4.47 -1.76 -28.71
CA VAL A 564 -3.17 -1.11 -28.72
C VAL A 564 -2.13 -2.09 -28.18
N MET A 565 -1.06 -2.31 -28.93
CA MET A 565 0.03 -3.22 -28.58
C MET A 565 1.34 -2.46 -28.45
N PHE A 566 1.88 -2.44 -27.23
CA PHE A 566 3.24 -2.00 -26.97
C PHE A 566 4.19 -3.16 -27.27
N LEU A 567 5.10 -2.95 -28.22
CA LEU A 567 6.01 -3.98 -28.74
C LEU A 567 7.47 -3.57 -28.56
N PRO A 568 8.36 -4.51 -28.17
CA PRO A 568 9.78 -4.24 -28.09
C PRO A 568 10.34 -4.01 -29.51
N SER A 569 10.93 -2.84 -29.72
CA SER A 569 11.64 -2.47 -30.95
C SER A 569 13.02 -3.11 -30.95
N VAL A 570 13.15 -4.25 -31.61
CA VAL A 570 14.45 -4.85 -31.90
C VAL A 570 14.84 -4.39 -33.31
N LYS A 571 16.03 -3.79 -33.48
CA LYS A 571 16.60 -3.59 -34.82
C LYS A 571 16.62 -4.95 -35.53
N ARG A 572 16.46 -4.97 -36.85
CA ARG A 572 16.46 -6.17 -37.71
C ARG A 572 17.81 -6.90 -37.71
N ASP A 573 18.37 -7.18 -36.55
CA ASP A 573 19.29 -8.31 -36.39
C ASP A 573 18.43 -9.55 -36.22
N SER A 574 18.93 -10.67 -36.74
CA SER A 574 18.36 -12.01 -36.80
C SER A 574 18.06 -12.65 -35.42
N SER A 575 17.62 -11.86 -34.45
CA SER A 575 17.13 -12.31 -33.18
C SER A 575 15.76 -12.96 -33.37
N MET A 576 15.60 -14.15 -32.79
CA MET A 576 14.34 -14.90 -32.67
C MET A 576 13.16 -14.04 -32.16
N LEU A 577 13.44 -12.93 -31.49
CA LEU A 577 12.48 -11.99 -30.90
C LEU A 577 11.77 -11.11 -31.94
N SER A 578 12.52 -10.61 -32.93
CA SER A 578 11.94 -9.84 -34.03
C SER A 578 10.97 -10.72 -34.83
N GLN A 579 11.35 -11.98 -35.07
CA GLN A 579 10.53 -12.98 -35.74
C GLN A 579 9.28 -13.32 -34.93
N LYS A 580 9.39 -13.62 -33.62
CA LYS A 580 8.23 -13.93 -32.76
C LYS A 580 7.27 -12.76 -32.57
N SER A 581 7.79 -11.54 -32.52
CA SER A 581 6.96 -10.34 -32.49
C SER A 581 6.22 -10.20 -33.82
N GLU A 582 6.91 -10.31 -34.95
CA GLU A 582 6.29 -10.33 -36.30
C GLU A 582 5.28 -11.48 -36.49
N GLU A 583 5.50 -12.65 -35.90
CA GLU A 583 4.53 -13.75 -35.89
C GLU A 583 3.23 -13.36 -35.17
N ILE A 584 3.32 -12.77 -33.97
CA ILE A 584 2.15 -12.26 -33.23
C ILE A 584 1.41 -11.18 -34.03
N LEU A 585 2.16 -10.41 -34.83
CA LEU A 585 1.60 -9.37 -35.67
C LEU A 585 0.83 -9.95 -36.85
N ARG A 586 1.33 -11.03 -37.47
CA ARG A 586 0.70 -11.76 -38.58
C ARG A 586 -0.47 -12.63 -38.12
N GLU A 587 -0.37 -13.22 -36.94
CA GLU A 587 -1.50 -13.83 -36.25
C GLU A 587 -2.54 -12.71 -36.00
N ASN A 588 -3.81 -12.93 -36.34
CA ASN A 588 -4.94 -12.00 -36.09
C ASN A 588 -5.13 -10.87 -37.11
N GLN A 589 -5.02 -11.14 -38.42
CA GLN A 589 -5.36 -10.16 -39.47
C GLN A 589 -6.81 -9.65 -39.41
N ALA A 590 -7.71 -10.32 -38.68
CA ALA A 590 -9.11 -9.92 -38.54
C ALA A 590 -9.34 -8.78 -37.53
N LEU A 591 -8.31 -8.31 -36.82
CA LEU A 591 -8.43 -7.30 -35.77
C LEU A 591 -7.48 -6.14 -36.07
N GLN A 592 -8.03 -4.94 -36.17
CA GLN A 592 -7.26 -3.72 -36.29
C GLN A 592 -6.46 -3.46 -35.01
N LYS A 593 -5.18 -3.15 -35.18
CA LYS A 593 -4.27 -2.89 -34.07
C LYS A 593 -3.51 -1.59 -34.25
N ILE A 594 -3.21 -0.95 -33.13
CA ILE A 594 -2.25 0.15 -33.04
C ILE A 594 -0.97 -0.41 -32.42
N TYR A 595 0.14 -0.29 -33.14
CA TYR A 595 1.44 -0.70 -32.65
C TYR A 595 2.22 0.48 -32.14
N ILE A 596 2.74 0.37 -30.92
CA ILE A 596 3.59 1.39 -30.30
C ILE A 596 4.94 0.76 -29.97
N PRO A 597 6.03 1.14 -30.65
CA PRO A 597 7.34 0.59 -30.37
C PRO A 597 7.90 1.16 -29.06
N TYR A 598 8.52 0.29 -28.26
CA TYR A 598 9.32 0.71 -27.12
C TYR A 598 10.68 0.00 -27.11
N PRO A 599 11.72 0.59 -26.55
CA PRO A 599 13.06 -0.01 -26.53
C PRO A 599 13.21 -0.98 -25.35
N PRO A 600 13.71 -2.22 -25.56
CA PRO A 600 13.85 -3.19 -24.48
C PRO A 600 14.97 -2.83 -23.49
N LYS A 601 16.04 -2.18 -23.97
CA LYS A 601 17.22 -1.81 -23.17
C LYS A 601 17.68 -0.41 -23.56
N LEU A 602 17.25 0.62 -22.83
CA LEU A 602 17.65 2.02 -23.12
C LEU A 602 18.38 2.69 -21.95
N PHE A 603 18.14 2.25 -20.71
CA PHE A 603 18.77 2.83 -19.52
C PHE A 603 19.38 1.72 -18.67
N THR A 604 20.66 1.85 -18.37
CA THR A 604 21.29 1.16 -17.22
C THR A 604 20.79 1.84 -15.93
N ASN A 605 20.89 1.16 -14.78
CA ASN A 605 20.59 1.77 -13.48
C ASN A 605 21.63 2.84 -13.07
N ASP A 606 22.46 3.31 -14.00
CA ASP A 606 23.49 4.32 -13.77
C ASP A 606 22.85 5.66 -13.38
N HIS A 607 23.25 6.14 -12.20
CA HIS A 607 22.82 7.40 -11.62
C HIS A 607 23.12 8.61 -12.53
N LYS A 608 24.15 8.53 -13.38
CA LYS A 608 24.54 9.57 -14.34
C LYS A 608 23.55 9.75 -15.49
N GLN A 609 22.55 8.87 -15.64
CA GLN A 609 21.57 8.90 -16.74
C GLN A 609 20.12 9.19 -16.29
N GLN A 610 19.88 9.53 -15.02
CA GLN A 610 18.50 9.65 -14.51
C GLN A 610 17.71 10.84 -15.09
N ILE A 611 18.36 11.98 -15.34
CA ILE A 611 17.74 13.12 -16.06
C ILE A 611 17.36 12.73 -17.50
N ASN A 612 18.20 11.96 -18.21
CA ASN A 612 17.89 11.47 -19.55
C ASN A 612 16.70 10.53 -19.53
N ARG A 613 16.64 9.66 -18.51
CA ARG A 613 15.51 8.77 -18.30
C ARG A 613 14.23 9.56 -18.05
N PHE A 614 14.26 10.62 -17.23
CA PHE A 614 13.12 11.50 -17.03
C PHE A 614 12.69 12.15 -18.36
N LEU A 615 13.60 12.80 -19.09
CA LEU A 615 13.32 13.48 -20.35
C LEU A 615 12.70 12.52 -21.38
N PHE A 616 13.34 11.37 -21.60
CA PHE A 616 12.83 10.36 -22.51
C PHE A 616 11.44 9.87 -22.10
N LEU A 617 11.24 9.51 -20.83
CA LEU A 617 9.95 8.99 -20.37
C LEU A 617 8.85 10.05 -20.46
N PHE A 618 9.13 11.30 -20.10
CA PHE A 618 8.17 12.40 -20.21
C PHE A 618 7.74 12.60 -21.67
N VAL A 619 8.72 12.75 -22.57
CA VAL A 619 8.50 12.98 -24.01
C VAL A 619 7.76 11.80 -24.65
N TYR A 620 8.25 10.57 -24.43
CA TYR A 620 7.66 9.35 -24.97
C TYR A 620 6.20 9.21 -24.52
N ARG A 621 5.94 9.37 -23.21
CA ARG A 621 4.58 9.26 -22.66
C ARG A 621 3.66 10.33 -23.21
N LEU A 622 4.11 11.58 -23.31
CA LEU A 622 3.30 12.69 -23.82
C LEU A 622 2.95 12.49 -25.30
N ILE A 623 3.91 12.13 -26.15
CA ILE A 623 3.66 11.87 -27.58
C ILE A 623 2.68 10.71 -27.77
N VAL A 624 2.90 9.59 -27.07
CA VAL A 624 2.00 8.43 -27.14
C VAL A 624 0.60 8.77 -26.63
N TYR A 625 0.50 9.48 -25.51
CA TYR A 625 -0.77 9.92 -24.94
C TYR A 625 -1.53 10.84 -25.91
N LEU A 626 -0.86 11.83 -26.50
CA LEU A 626 -1.46 12.75 -27.48
C LEU A 626 -2.00 11.99 -28.69
N PHE A 627 -1.24 11.03 -29.22
CA PHE A 627 -1.67 10.20 -30.33
C PHE A 627 -2.91 9.37 -29.98
N LEU A 628 -2.89 8.63 -28.87
CA LEU A 628 -4.02 7.81 -28.45
C LEU A 628 -5.26 8.67 -28.14
N LEU A 629 -5.08 9.85 -27.55
CA LEU A 629 -6.19 10.77 -27.28
C LEU A 629 -6.76 11.37 -28.56
N ALA A 630 -5.92 11.76 -29.53
CA ALA A 630 -6.35 12.24 -30.83
C ALA A 630 -7.10 11.16 -31.63
N TYR A 631 -6.66 9.91 -31.53
CA TYR A 631 -7.30 8.76 -32.17
C TYR A 631 -8.65 8.44 -31.54
N THR A 632 -8.70 8.27 -30.22
CA THR A 632 -9.94 7.90 -29.49
C THR A 632 -11.01 8.98 -29.55
N LYS A 633 -10.65 10.27 -29.52
CA LYS A 633 -11.61 11.38 -29.67
C LYS A 633 -12.30 11.43 -31.03
N GLN A 634 -11.66 10.92 -32.08
CA GLN A 634 -12.28 10.82 -33.40
C GLN A 634 -13.29 9.67 -33.45
N LEU A 635 -13.01 8.56 -32.75
CA LEU A 635 -13.94 7.42 -32.62
C LEU A 635 -15.16 7.74 -31.75
N SER A 636 -14.97 8.51 -30.67
CA SER A 636 -16.04 8.77 -29.68
C SER A 636 -17.20 9.61 -30.20
N LYS A 637 -17.15 10.12 -31.43
CA LYS A 637 -18.24 10.91 -32.06
C LYS A 637 -19.47 10.07 -32.44
N GLU A 638 -19.41 8.74 -32.33
CA GLU A 638 -20.43 7.83 -32.89
C GLU A 638 -21.45 7.24 -31.87
N ASN A 639 -21.54 7.71 -30.62
CA ASN A 639 -22.49 7.20 -29.59
C ASN A 639 -22.44 5.68 -29.34
N GLN A 640 -21.33 5.00 -29.67
CA GLN A 640 -21.16 3.56 -29.49
C GLN A 640 -20.37 3.24 -28.21
N TYR A 641 -20.66 2.10 -27.59
CA TYR A 641 -19.85 1.58 -26.48
C TYR A 641 -18.48 1.17 -27.02
N PHE A 642 -17.40 1.77 -26.50
CA PHE A 642 -16.05 1.57 -26.99
C PHE A 642 -15.13 1.04 -25.89
N PHE A 643 -14.49 -0.12 -26.10
CA PHE A 643 -13.50 -0.69 -25.18
C PHE A 643 -12.07 -0.50 -25.71
N LEU A 644 -11.18 0.03 -24.86
CA LEU A 644 -9.77 0.21 -25.18
C LEU A 644 -8.91 -0.90 -24.55
N GLY A 645 -8.34 -1.75 -25.39
CA GLY A 645 -7.44 -2.82 -24.97
C GLY A 645 -5.95 -2.45 -25.07
N LEU A 646 -5.26 -2.24 -23.96
CA LEU A 646 -3.82 -1.93 -23.88
C LEU A 646 -2.96 -3.17 -23.56
N TRP A 647 -2.33 -3.76 -24.56
CA TRP A 647 -1.45 -4.93 -24.43
C TRP A 647 0.02 -4.51 -24.34
N HIS A 648 0.73 -5.06 -23.36
CA HIS A 648 2.19 -4.93 -23.25
C HIS A 648 2.87 -6.27 -23.52
N ILE A 649 3.47 -6.42 -24.69
CA ILE A 649 4.21 -7.64 -25.03
C ILE A 649 5.65 -7.46 -24.53
N HIS A 650 6.14 -8.39 -23.72
CA HIS A 650 7.50 -8.33 -23.15
C HIS A 650 8.23 -9.67 -23.16
N GLU A 651 9.55 -9.58 -23.00
CA GLU A 651 10.45 -10.72 -22.92
C GLU A 651 10.69 -11.14 -21.46
N TYR A 652 10.96 -12.44 -21.25
CA TYR A 652 11.42 -12.96 -19.96
C TYR A 652 12.88 -13.39 -20.11
N TYR A 653 13.79 -12.68 -19.44
CA TYR A 653 15.20 -13.08 -19.36
C TYR A 653 15.42 -14.01 -18.15
N SER A 654 16.52 -14.77 -18.14
CA SER A 654 16.92 -15.59 -16.98
C SER A 654 17.03 -14.79 -15.67
N GLU A 655 17.30 -13.49 -15.77
CA GLU A 655 17.45 -12.55 -14.65
C GLU A 655 16.18 -11.74 -14.33
N GLY A 656 15.06 -12.00 -15.02
CA GLY A 656 13.77 -11.32 -14.81
C GLY A 656 13.40 -10.30 -15.90
N TYR A 657 12.59 -9.30 -15.54
CA TYR A 657 12.08 -8.27 -16.46
C TYR A 657 13.05 -7.10 -16.60
N THR A 658 13.13 -6.49 -17.79
CA THR A 658 13.94 -5.26 -17.96
C THR A 658 13.34 -4.06 -17.23
N SER A 659 14.17 -3.04 -17.01
CA SER A 659 13.74 -1.75 -16.46
C SER A 659 12.66 -1.09 -17.33
N MET A 660 12.80 -1.17 -18.66
CA MET A 660 11.83 -0.61 -19.61
C MET A 660 10.52 -1.38 -19.65
N ASP A 661 10.54 -2.72 -19.60
CA ASP A 661 9.31 -3.52 -19.51
C ASP A 661 8.47 -3.12 -18.29
N THR A 662 9.14 -2.94 -17.16
CA THR A 662 8.49 -2.49 -15.93
C THR A 662 7.88 -1.09 -16.10
N LEU A 663 8.54 -0.18 -16.80
CA LEU A 663 8.06 1.19 -17.03
C LEU A 663 6.89 1.25 -18.01
N ILE A 664 6.92 0.47 -19.09
CA ILE A 664 5.83 0.37 -20.05
C ILE A 664 4.60 -0.29 -19.43
N ARG A 665 4.79 -1.37 -18.66
CA ARG A 665 3.69 -1.98 -17.88
C ARG A 665 3.00 -0.95 -16.98
N ARG A 666 3.77 -0.09 -16.29
CA ARG A 666 3.21 0.99 -15.45
C ARG A 666 2.46 2.03 -16.29
N PHE A 667 3.03 2.41 -17.43
CA PHE A 667 2.39 3.37 -18.33
C PHE A 667 1.08 2.82 -18.91
N CYS A 668 1.00 1.53 -19.28
CA CYS A 668 -0.26 0.91 -19.71
C CYS A 668 -1.34 0.97 -18.61
N LYS A 669 -0.97 0.80 -17.33
CA LYS A 669 -1.90 0.94 -16.20
C LYS A 669 -2.34 2.40 -15.97
N GLU A 670 -1.43 3.34 -16.19
CA GLU A 670 -1.72 4.77 -16.17
C GLU A 670 -2.68 5.17 -17.29
N LEU A 671 -2.45 4.69 -18.52
CA LEU A 671 -3.36 4.87 -19.65
C LEU A 671 -4.72 4.19 -19.43
N GLU A 672 -4.76 2.97 -18.87
CA GLU A 672 -6.00 2.27 -18.49
C GLU A 672 -6.85 3.14 -17.55
N PHE A 673 -6.18 3.81 -16.60
CA PHE A 673 -6.83 4.71 -15.66
C PHE A 673 -7.30 6.00 -16.34
N LEU A 674 -6.46 6.68 -17.12
CA LEU A 674 -6.78 7.95 -17.78
C LEU A 674 -7.92 7.80 -18.79
N PHE A 675 -7.82 6.83 -19.71
CA PHE A 675 -8.89 6.58 -20.68
C PHE A 675 -10.14 6.02 -20.00
N GLY A 676 -10.00 5.41 -18.83
CA GLY A 676 -11.08 5.01 -17.93
C GLY A 676 -12.07 6.11 -17.56
N MET A 677 -11.69 7.39 -17.69
CA MET A 677 -12.55 8.54 -17.39
C MET A 677 -13.64 8.73 -18.45
N SER A 678 -13.35 8.33 -19.69
CA SER A 678 -14.25 8.50 -20.85
C SER A 678 -14.78 7.16 -21.37
N HIS A 679 -13.97 6.10 -21.31
CA HIS A 679 -14.25 4.81 -21.94
C HIS A 679 -13.80 3.64 -21.06
N PRO A 680 -14.48 2.49 -21.10
CA PRO A 680 -13.94 1.24 -20.59
C PRO A 680 -12.57 0.95 -21.22
N ALA A 681 -11.58 0.67 -20.38
CA ALA A 681 -10.22 0.37 -20.80
C ALA A 681 -9.66 -0.75 -19.92
N GLY A 682 -8.88 -1.65 -20.49
CA GLY A 682 -8.18 -2.71 -19.78
C GLY A 682 -6.72 -2.75 -20.20
N SER A 683 -5.83 -3.19 -19.32
CA SER A 683 -4.43 -3.39 -19.66
C SER A 683 -3.85 -4.68 -19.10
N GLN A 684 -3.02 -5.36 -19.89
CA GLN A 684 -2.36 -6.58 -19.46
C GLN A 684 -1.03 -6.81 -20.18
N GLY A 685 -0.10 -7.43 -19.46
CA GLY A 685 1.19 -7.86 -20.00
C GLY A 685 1.15 -9.31 -20.49
N PHE A 686 1.82 -9.59 -21.62
CA PHE A 686 1.98 -10.92 -22.18
C PHE A 686 3.46 -11.25 -22.39
N VAL A 687 3.90 -12.40 -21.86
CA VAL A 687 5.29 -12.88 -21.98
C VAL A 687 5.44 -13.69 -23.28
N LEU A 688 6.38 -13.29 -24.13
CA LEU A 688 6.73 -14.07 -25.31
C LEU A 688 7.22 -15.48 -24.92
N GLY A 689 6.72 -16.51 -25.62
CA GLY A 689 7.09 -17.91 -25.37
C GLY A 689 6.19 -18.66 -24.39
N THR A 690 5.22 -18.01 -23.73
CA THR A 690 4.21 -18.71 -22.92
C THR A 690 2.95 -19.10 -23.68
N LYS A 691 3.01 -19.14 -25.02
CA LYS A 691 1.85 -19.44 -25.90
C LYS A 691 1.16 -20.77 -25.56
N ASN A 692 1.91 -21.79 -25.11
CA ASN A 692 1.36 -23.11 -24.80
C ASN A 692 0.79 -23.26 -23.37
N ASP A 693 0.80 -22.20 -22.55
CA ASP A 693 0.20 -22.22 -21.23
C ASP A 693 -1.23 -21.66 -21.27
N ASN A 694 -2.18 -22.53 -21.60
CA ASN A 694 -3.60 -22.18 -21.70
C ASN A 694 -4.13 -21.48 -20.44
N VAL A 695 -3.65 -21.85 -19.27
CA VAL A 695 -4.12 -21.32 -17.98
C VAL A 695 -3.62 -19.89 -17.78
N LYS A 696 -2.35 -19.64 -18.09
CA LYS A 696 -1.78 -18.29 -18.07
C LYS A 696 -2.45 -17.39 -19.10
N ASN A 697 -2.71 -17.90 -20.30
CA ASN A 697 -3.42 -17.17 -21.36
C ASN A 697 -4.85 -16.81 -20.94
N ASP A 698 -5.57 -17.75 -20.34
CA ASP A 698 -6.93 -17.55 -19.85
C ASP A 698 -6.97 -16.46 -18.77
N ASN A 699 -6.14 -16.57 -17.73
CA ASN A 699 -6.06 -15.56 -16.68
C ASN A 699 -5.68 -14.17 -17.23
N THR A 700 -4.80 -14.13 -18.23
CA THR A 700 -4.37 -12.91 -18.90
C THR A 700 -5.54 -12.25 -19.64
N SER A 701 -6.29 -13.01 -20.45
CA SER A 701 -7.46 -12.52 -21.17
C SER A 701 -8.55 -12.02 -20.20
N TRP A 702 -8.87 -12.78 -19.16
CA TRP A 702 -9.88 -12.35 -18.18
C TRP A 702 -9.51 -11.08 -17.44
N SER A 703 -8.22 -10.93 -17.06
CA SER A 703 -7.72 -9.70 -16.44
C SER A 703 -7.82 -8.50 -17.39
N MET A 704 -7.50 -8.70 -18.67
CA MET A 704 -7.62 -7.68 -19.71
C MET A 704 -9.06 -7.16 -19.84
N TYR A 705 -10.02 -8.08 -19.89
CA TYR A 705 -11.43 -7.80 -20.15
C TYR A 705 -12.26 -7.61 -18.87
N ALA A 706 -11.59 -7.41 -17.73
CA ALA A 706 -12.23 -7.20 -16.43
C ALA A 706 -13.19 -6.00 -16.42
N ASN A 707 -12.91 -4.95 -17.20
CA ASN A 707 -13.74 -3.74 -17.23
C ASN A 707 -14.86 -3.77 -18.31
N ILE A 708 -14.99 -4.87 -19.07
CA ILE A 708 -16.17 -5.10 -19.92
C ILE A 708 -17.38 -5.41 -19.03
N ARG A 709 -18.57 -4.94 -19.46
CA ARG A 709 -19.85 -5.17 -18.79
C ARG A 709 -20.10 -6.67 -18.59
N LYS A 710 -20.44 -7.06 -17.36
CA LYS A 710 -20.71 -8.46 -17.00
C LYS A 710 -22.16 -8.61 -16.58
N GLN A 711 -22.78 -9.69 -17.02
CA GLN A 711 -24.10 -10.09 -16.54
C GLN A 711 -23.92 -11.27 -15.59
N PHE A 712 -24.60 -11.18 -14.46
CA PHE A 712 -24.59 -12.16 -13.39
C PHE A 712 -25.98 -12.73 -13.21
N GLN A 713 -26.07 -14.05 -13.15
CA GLN A 713 -27.24 -14.75 -12.66
C GLN A 713 -26.99 -15.18 -11.22
N LEU A 714 -27.79 -14.65 -10.32
CA LEU A 714 -27.67 -14.84 -8.87
C LEU A 714 -28.72 -15.84 -8.40
N GLU A 715 -28.29 -16.80 -7.59
CA GLU A 715 -29.21 -17.66 -6.83
C GLU A 715 -30.02 -16.83 -5.82
N ASN A 716 -29.35 -15.90 -5.14
CA ASN A 716 -29.97 -14.93 -4.24
C ASN A 716 -29.91 -13.52 -4.87
N PRO A 717 -31.03 -13.01 -5.38
CA PRO A 717 -31.09 -11.73 -6.10
C PRO A 717 -30.76 -10.52 -5.23
N ILE A 718 -30.22 -9.48 -5.87
CA ILE A 718 -30.15 -8.13 -5.30
C ILE A 718 -31.53 -7.49 -5.52
N GLN A 719 -32.20 -7.10 -4.44
CA GLN A 719 -33.56 -6.53 -4.51
C GLN A 719 -33.58 -5.06 -4.92
N LYS A 720 -32.49 -4.30 -4.69
CA LYS A 720 -32.37 -2.92 -5.18
C LYS A 720 -31.98 -2.85 -6.65
N ASP A 721 -32.76 -2.09 -7.42
CA ASP A 721 -32.54 -1.88 -8.86
C ASP A 721 -31.15 -1.33 -9.19
N LYS A 722 -30.62 -0.42 -8.37
CA LYS A 722 -29.35 0.27 -8.63
C LYS A 722 -28.53 0.47 -7.36
N ILE A 723 -27.31 -0.07 -7.37
CA ILE A 723 -26.29 0.14 -6.32
C ILE A 723 -25.01 0.62 -6.99
N ALA A 724 -24.36 1.64 -6.43
CA ALA A 724 -23.04 2.07 -6.86
C ALA A 724 -21.97 1.66 -5.83
N ILE A 725 -20.76 1.39 -6.33
CA ILE A 725 -19.55 1.26 -5.50
C ILE A 725 -18.58 2.35 -5.93
N VAL A 726 -18.21 3.21 -5.01
CA VAL A 726 -17.21 4.26 -5.19
C VAL A 726 -15.98 3.87 -4.39
N THR A 727 -14.89 3.55 -5.08
CA THR A 727 -13.59 3.34 -4.43
C THR A 727 -12.78 4.61 -4.53
N ILE A 728 -12.24 5.09 -3.40
CA ILE A 728 -11.50 6.35 -3.34
C ILE A 728 -10.13 6.20 -2.64
N THR A 729 -9.15 6.96 -3.12
CA THR A 729 -7.86 7.12 -2.48
C THR A 729 -7.26 8.48 -2.83
N SER A 730 -6.11 8.80 -2.23
CA SER A 730 -5.42 10.06 -2.49
C SER A 730 -3.91 9.87 -2.61
N HIS A 731 -3.26 10.86 -3.24
CA HIS A 731 -1.80 10.97 -3.27
C HIS A 731 -1.39 12.44 -3.24
N LYS A 732 -0.42 12.80 -2.40
CA LYS A 732 0.14 14.17 -2.36
C LYS A 732 0.85 14.49 -3.68
N THR A 733 0.64 15.69 -4.22
CA THR A 733 1.20 16.11 -5.54
C THR A 733 2.15 17.28 -5.45
N ASP A 734 1.90 18.22 -4.54
CA ASP A 734 2.70 19.44 -4.34
C ASP A 734 2.71 19.75 -2.84
N THR A 735 3.87 20.09 -2.27
CA THR A 735 4.03 20.32 -0.83
C THR A 735 4.88 21.56 -0.57
N SER A 736 4.39 22.44 0.32
CA SER A 736 5.11 23.65 0.73
C SER A 736 6.08 23.39 1.89
N LYS A 737 7.08 24.27 2.05
CA LYS A 737 8.13 24.19 3.07
C LYS A 737 7.74 24.78 4.42
N ASP A 738 6.63 25.51 4.50
CA ASP A 738 6.34 26.33 5.68
C ASP A 738 6.20 25.46 6.95
N HIS A 739 6.95 25.83 7.98
CA HIS A 739 7.15 25.04 9.20
C HIS A 739 5.97 25.12 10.18
N ARG A 740 5.06 26.09 9.99
CA ARG A 740 3.92 26.31 10.90
C ARG A 740 2.65 25.61 10.45
N ASP A 741 2.38 25.55 9.14
CA ASP A 741 1.26 24.83 8.55
C ASP A 741 1.71 24.14 7.26
N LYS A 742 1.89 22.82 7.30
CA LYS A 742 2.22 22.03 6.11
C LYS A 742 1.05 22.08 5.12
N GLN A 743 1.04 23.05 4.21
CA GLN A 743 0.08 23.11 3.10
C GLN A 743 0.51 22.17 1.99
N TYR A 744 -0.45 21.45 1.39
CA TYR A 744 -0.19 20.51 0.32
C TYR A 744 -1.40 20.31 -0.58
N ARG A 745 -1.13 20.10 -1.88
CA ARG A 745 -2.13 19.61 -2.81
C ARG A 745 -2.21 18.09 -2.79
N THR A 746 -3.44 17.62 -2.92
CA THR A 746 -3.81 16.22 -2.91
C THR A 746 -4.52 15.87 -4.20
N GLY A 747 -3.95 14.95 -4.97
CA GLY A 747 -4.68 14.28 -6.04
C GLY A 747 -5.65 13.26 -5.45
N ILE A 748 -6.95 13.46 -5.66
CA ILE A 748 -8.04 12.56 -5.27
C ILE A 748 -8.40 11.74 -6.48
N PHE A 749 -8.48 10.42 -6.33
CA PHE A 749 -8.82 9.57 -7.46
C PHE A 749 -9.40 8.24 -7.06
N GLY A 750 -10.05 7.61 -8.03
CA GLY A 750 -10.80 6.41 -7.74
C GLY A 750 -11.54 5.83 -8.94
N GLU A 751 -12.44 4.90 -8.61
CA GLU A 751 -13.23 4.14 -9.57
C GLU A 751 -14.68 4.07 -9.12
N VAL A 752 -15.59 4.21 -10.08
CA VAL A 752 -17.03 4.10 -9.86
C VAL A 752 -17.56 2.90 -10.63
N TYR A 753 -18.29 2.04 -9.92
CA TYR A 753 -18.97 0.87 -10.46
C TYR A 753 -20.47 1.00 -10.26
N GLY A 754 -21.23 0.54 -11.24
CA GLY A 754 -22.68 0.47 -11.18
C GLY A 754 -23.14 -0.97 -11.32
N ILE A 755 -24.05 -1.36 -10.42
CA ILE A 755 -24.81 -2.60 -10.47
C ILE A 755 -26.25 -2.26 -10.80
N TYR A 756 -26.80 -2.93 -11.81
CA TYR A 756 -28.18 -2.78 -12.26
C TYR A 756 -28.86 -4.14 -12.15
N SER A 757 -29.83 -4.25 -11.26
CA SER A 757 -30.45 -5.53 -10.92
C SER A 757 -31.91 -5.54 -11.33
N GLN A 758 -32.35 -6.67 -11.88
CA GLN A 758 -33.74 -6.94 -12.21
C GLN A 758 -33.98 -8.44 -12.03
N ASN A 759 -34.81 -8.80 -11.06
CA ASN A 759 -35.00 -10.19 -10.63
C ASN A 759 -33.63 -10.83 -10.34
N ASN A 760 -33.39 -12.06 -10.80
CA ASN A 760 -32.16 -12.80 -10.55
C ASN A 760 -30.98 -12.37 -11.44
N LEU A 761 -31.14 -11.35 -12.28
CA LEU A 761 -30.12 -10.87 -13.20
C LEU A 761 -29.54 -9.54 -12.70
N SER A 762 -28.21 -9.47 -12.61
CA SER A 762 -27.49 -8.25 -12.25
C SER A 762 -26.43 -7.92 -13.30
N VAL A 763 -26.41 -6.68 -13.77
CA VAL A 763 -25.40 -6.18 -14.71
C VAL A 763 -24.40 -5.33 -13.94
N PHE A 764 -23.14 -5.74 -13.96
CA PHE A 764 -22.04 -5.00 -13.38
C PHE A 764 -21.26 -4.26 -14.47
N LYS A 765 -20.97 -2.98 -14.25
CA LYS A 765 -20.06 -2.22 -15.11
C LYS A 765 -19.24 -1.21 -14.32
N ARG A 766 -17.99 -1.00 -14.73
CA ARG A 766 -17.25 0.22 -14.35
C ARG A 766 -17.87 1.39 -15.12
N LEU A 767 -18.36 2.39 -14.40
CA LEU A 767 -18.94 3.58 -14.99
C LEU A 767 -17.85 4.51 -15.52
N TRP A 768 -16.91 4.89 -14.65
CA TRP A 768 -15.75 5.70 -14.99
C TRP A 768 -14.66 5.60 -13.90
N THR A 769 -13.44 6.02 -14.24
CA THR A 769 -12.43 6.44 -13.28
C THR A 769 -12.55 7.96 -13.07
N PHE A 770 -12.03 8.49 -11.96
CA PHE A 770 -12.02 9.94 -11.75
C PHE A 770 -10.72 10.37 -11.07
N PHE A 771 -10.30 11.60 -11.34
CA PHE A 771 -9.13 12.21 -10.72
C PHE A 771 -9.29 13.74 -10.69
N ASP A 772 -9.08 14.36 -9.54
CA ASP A 772 -9.01 15.82 -9.42
C ASP A 772 -8.07 16.25 -8.28
N HIS A 773 -7.92 17.56 -8.09
CA HIS A 773 -7.05 18.16 -7.08
C HIS A 773 -7.83 18.94 -6.06
N ASN A 774 -7.51 18.68 -4.79
CA ASN A 774 -7.95 19.50 -3.68
C ASN A 774 -6.74 19.91 -2.84
N ASP A 775 -6.92 20.93 -2.03
CA ASP A 775 -5.96 21.32 -0.99
C ASP A 775 -6.10 20.39 0.23
N GLU A 776 -5.38 20.69 1.32
CA GLU A 776 -5.37 19.88 2.53
C GLU A 776 -6.74 19.74 3.22
N THR A 777 -7.73 20.55 2.85
CA THR A 777 -9.09 20.59 3.43
C THR A 777 -10.05 19.55 2.84
N ILE A 778 -9.55 18.62 2.03
CA ILE A 778 -10.31 17.52 1.41
C ILE A 778 -11.20 16.73 2.39
N PHE A 779 -10.75 16.57 3.63
CA PHE A 779 -11.49 15.85 4.68
C PHE A 779 -12.76 16.58 5.11
N LYS A 780 -12.96 17.85 4.71
CA LYS A 780 -14.19 18.60 4.97
C LYS A 780 -15.14 18.58 3.79
N ARG A 781 -14.59 18.79 2.60
CA ARG A 781 -15.37 19.00 1.39
C ARG A 781 -14.58 18.65 0.15
N SER A 782 -15.24 18.08 -0.86
CA SER A 782 -14.60 17.77 -2.12
C SER A 782 -15.54 17.95 -3.32
N PRO A 783 -15.37 19.02 -4.12
CA PRO A 783 -16.25 19.31 -5.26
C PRO A 783 -16.35 18.15 -6.26
N VAL A 784 -15.22 17.48 -6.57
CA VAL A 784 -15.23 16.33 -7.49
C VAL A 784 -16.07 15.17 -6.97
N LEU A 785 -16.10 14.96 -5.66
CA LEU A 785 -16.88 13.88 -5.04
C LEU A 785 -18.36 14.27 -4.97
N GLU A 786 -18.67 15.53 -4.65
CA GLU A 786 -20.04 16.06 -4.69
C GLU A 786 -20.65 15.93 -6.09
N ASP A 787 -19.94 16.41 -7.12
CA ASP A 787 -20.38 16.31 -8.52
C ASP A 787 -20.62 14.84 -8.92
N MET A 788 -19.76 13.94 -8.46
CA MET A 788 -19.90 12.51 -8.71
C MET A 788 -21.14 11.91 -8.02
N MET A 789 -21.41 12.26 -6.76
CA MET A 789 -22.60 11.78 -6.05
C MET A 789 -23.88 12.35 -6.65
N HIS A 790 -23.89 13.63 -7.03
CA HIS A 790 -25.00 14.24 -7.77
C HIS A 790 -25.25 13.54 -9.10
N ARG A 791 -24.20 13.23 -9.86
CA ARG A 791 -24.33 12.48 -11.12
C ARG A 791 -24.91 11.09 -10.90
N LEU A 792 -24.45 10.36 -9.88
CA LEU A 792 -25.01 9.05 -9.53
C LEU A 792 -26.49 9.16 -9.14
N TYR A 793 -26.86 10.18 -8.37
CA TYR A 793 -28.25 10.43 -8.00
C TYR A 793 -29.15 10.69 -9.20
N GLN A 794 -28.68 11.53 -10.13
CA GLN A 794 -29.36 11.82 -11.41
C GLN A 794 -29.47 10.57 -12.29
N ASP A 795 -28.47 9.69 -12.28
CA ASP A 795 -28.50 8.40 -12.98
C ASP A 795 -29.41 7.37 -12.28
N GLY A 796 -30.08 7.74 -11.18
CA GLY A 796 -31.07 6.95 -10.46
C GLY A 796 -30.49 6.04 -9.38
N PHE A 797 -29.23 6.20 -9.00
CA PHE A 797 -28.67 5.48 -7.85
C PHE A 797 -29.17 6.13 -6.54
N ARG A 798 -29.51 5.28 -5.56
CA ARG A 798 -29.91 5.70 -4.20
C ARG A 798 -29.03 5.14 -3.10
N HIS A 799 -28.30 4.07 -3.39
CA HIS A 799 -27.44 3.36 -2.46
C HIS A 799 -26.01 3.35 -2.99
N VAL A 800 -25.07 3.91 -2.23
CA VAL A 800 -23.65 3.99 -2.61
C VAL A 800 -22.75 3.43 -1.54
N LEU A 801 -22.01 2.37 -1.88
CA LEU A 801 -20.92 1.85 -1.07
C LEU A 801 -19.68 2.73 -1.28
N PHE A 802 -19.28 3.46 -0.26
CA PHE A 802 -18.16 4.40 -0.31
C PHE A 802 -16.93 3.78 0.34
N VAL A 803 -16.04 3.20 -0.48
CA VAL A 803 -14.92 2.38 -0.04
C VAL A 803 -13.63 3.19 -0.04
N ALA A 804 -13.00 3.35 1.12
CA ALA A 804 -11.69 3.98 1.27
C ALA A 804 -10.77 3.15 2.18
N LYS A 805 -9.46 3.15 1.89
CA LYS A 805 -8.49 2.54 2.79
C LYS A 805 -8.36 3.38 4.06
N ALA A 806 -8.40 2.74 5.23
CA ALA A 806 -8.31 3.41 6.52
C ALA A 806 -7.01 4.23 6.70
N PRO A 807 -7.05 5.33 7.46
CA PRO A 807 -5.86 5.97 7.99
C PRO A 807 -5.08 4.98 8.88
N TYR A 808 -3.76 5.09 8.90
CA TYR A 808 -2.83 4.12 9.49
C TYR A 808 -2.63 4.29 11.01
N THR A 809 -3.46 5.08 11.68
CA THR A 809 -3.17 5.61 13.02
C THR A 809 -4.22 5.13 14.02
N SER A 810 -3.83 4.66 15.22
CA SER A 810 -4.78 4.32 16.30
C SER A 810 -5.32 5.56 17.04
N THR A 811 -4.89 6.75 16.63
CA THR A 811 -5.24 8.06 17.23
C THR A 811 -6.69 8.45 17.01
N PHE A 812 -7.38 7.90 15.99
CA PHE A 812 -8.79 8.24 15.73
C PHE A 812 -9.79 7.72 16.79
N LEU A 813 -9.39 6.81 17.69
CA LEU A 813 -10.26 6.39 18.82
C LEU A 813 -10.31 7.43 19.94
N ASN A 814 -9.57 8.54 19.81
CA ASN A 814 -9.55 9.62 20.77
C ASN A 814 -10.30 10.86 20.26
N LYS A 815 -11.39 11.18 20.97
CA LYS A 815 -12.40 12.21 20.66
C LYS A 815 -11.87 13.67 20.51
N LYS A 816 -10.55 13.91 20.62
CA LYS A 816 -9.94 15.26 20.67
C LYS A 816 -9.33 15.73 19.33
N GLU A 817 -8.97 14.84 18.41
CA GLU A 817 -8.38 15.17 17.08
C GLU A 817 -9.31 14.81 15.88
N ASP A 818 -10.58 14.54 16.19
CA ASP A 818 -11.54 13.68 15.46
C ASP A 818 -11.74 13.86 13.97
N GLN A 819 -11.56 15.06 13.42
CA GLN A 819 -12.08 15.33 12.08
C GLN A 819 -11.07 15.07 10.96
N LYS A 820 -9.79 15.41 11.17
CA LYS A 820 -8.76 15.21 10.12
C LYS A 820 -8.39 13.74 9.95
N GLU A 821 -8.37 13.00 11.05
CA GLU A 821 -7.90 11.61 11.08
C GLU A 821 -8.84 10.66 10.34
N LEU A 822 -10.17 10.85 10.37
CA LEU A 822 -11.12 10.04 9.59
C LEU A 822 -11.00 10.25 8.07
N TYR A 823 -10.33 11.32 7.64
CA TYR A 823 -10.01 11.66 6.26
C TYR A 823 -11.22 11.58 5.32
N PHE A 824 -11.37 10.51 4.54
CA PHE A 824 -12.51 10.32 3.64
C PHE A 824 -13.82 9.93 4.35
N MET A 825 -13.75 9.51 5.60
CA MET A 825 -14.92 9.15 6.43
C MET A 825 -15.25 10.23 7.44
N ASN A 826 -14.71 11.43 7.28
CA ASN A 826 -15.09 12.55 8.12
C ASN A 826 -16.58 12.89 7.96
N GLU A 827 -17.25 13.22 9.06
CA GLU A 827 -18.67 13.57 9.08
C GLU A 827 -19.01 14.74 8.14
N GLU A 828 -18.26 15.85 8.21
CA GLU A 828 -18.47 17.05 7.38
C GLU A 828 -18.40 16.70 5.88
N LEU A 829 -17.42 15.86 5.49
CA LEU A 829 -17.33 15.36 4.13
C LEU A 829 -18.51 14.45 3.77
N LEU A 830 -18.80 13.42 4.56
CA LEU A 830 -19.87 12.46 4.26
C LEU A 830 -21.24 13.16 4.12
N THR A 831 -21.53 14.13 4.98
CA THR A 831 -22.75 14.94 4.89
C THR A 831 -22.76 15.81 3.63
N SER A 832 -21.63 16.42 3.25
CA SER A 832 -21.53 17.20 2.00
C SER A 832 -21.79 16.37 0.74
N LEU A 833 -21.58 15.05 0.81
CA LEU A 833 -21.75 14.12 -0.31
C LEU A 833 -23.19 13.65 -0.50
N LEU A 834 -24.14 14.04 0.36
CA LEU A 834 -25.54 13.64 0.25
C LEU A 834 -26.32 14.61 -0.66
N PRO A 835 -26.70 14.22 -1.89
CA PRO A 835 -27.38 15.11 -2.83
C PRO A 835 -28.87 15.29 -2.52
N ALA A 836 -29.48 14.39 -1.73
CA ALA A 836 -30.90 14.39 -1.38
C ALA A 836 -31.18 13.51 -0.14
N GLU A 837 -32.34 13.70 0.50
CA GLU A 837 -32.76 12.98 1.72
C GLU A 837 -33.00 11.48 1.51
N ASP A 838 -33.27 11.00 0.30
CA ASP A 838 -33.47 9.59 -0.03
C ASP A 838 -32.19 8.87 -0.46
N PHE A 839 -31.07 9.61 -0.55
CA PHE A 839 -29.76 9.06 -0.88
C PHE A 839 -29.08 8.50 0.37
N ARG A 840 -28.47 7.32 0.26
CA ARG A 840 -27.78 6.65 1.35
C ARG A 840 -26.34 6.35 0.95
N LEU A 841 -25.41 6.88 1.73
CA LEU A 841 -23.97 6.66 1.60
C LEU A 841 -23.51 5.71 2.72
N TYR A 842 -22.81 4.65 2.33
CA TYR A 842 -22.35 3.60 3.24
C TYR A 842 -20.82 3.61 3.30
N PRO A 843 -20.20 4.30 4.28
CA PRO A 843 -18.75 4.35 4.44
C PRO A 843 -18.19 2.98 4.79
N ILE A 844 -17.20 2.51 4.03
CA ILE A 844 -16.59 1.19 4.20
C ILE A 844 -15.06 1.28 4.15
N HIS A 845 -14.43 0.62 5.10
CA HIS A 845 -13.02 0.30 5.11
C HIS A 845 -12.77 -1.13 4.70
N TYR A 846 -11.57 -1.40 4.19
CA TYR A 846 -11.11 -2.75 3.99
C TYR A 846 -9.66 -2.91 4.46
N HIS A 847 -9.35 -4.09 4.97
CA HIS A 847 -7.97 -4.54 5.19
C HIS A 847 -7.83 -6.00 4.79
N VAL A 848 -6.59 -6.43 4.58
CA VAL A 848 -6.26 -7.84 4.30
C VAL A 848 -5.50 -8.39 5.49
N LYS A 849 -5.98 -9.51 6.04
CA LYS A 849 -5.31 -10.26 7.10
C LYS A 849 -4.92 -11.66 6.64
N SER A 850 -4.06 -12.28 7.42
CA SER A 850 -3.54 -13.62 7.19
C SER A 850 -4.35 -14.67 7.95
N VAL A 851 -4.73 -15.76 7.29
CA VAL A 851 -5.43 -16.91 7.90
C VAL A 851 -4.83 -18.24 7.44
N HIS A 852 -4.91 -19.26 8.28
CA HIS A 852 -4.43 -20.60 7.95
C HIS A 852 -5.58 -21.47 7.39
N ASP A 853 -5.40 -22.04 6.19
CA ASP A 853 -6.37 -22.98 5.60
C ASP A 853 -6.11 -24.39 6.17
N MET A 854 -7.10 -24.94 6.88
CA MET A 854 -7.01 -26.22 7.57
C MET A 854 -7.42 -27.41 6.68
N ARG A 855 -7.83 -27.17 5.44
CA ARG A 855 -8.32 -28.20 4.51
C ARG A 855 -7.17 -29.03 3.90
N LYS A 856 -7.24 -30.38 3.97
CA LYS A 856 -6.36 -31.36 3.28
C LYS A 856 -6.81 -31.86 1.89
N GLY A 857 -5.90 -32.00 0.93
CA GLY A 857 -6.18 -32.67 -0.35
C GLY A 857 -6.64 -31.73 -1.47
N ASN A 858 -6.90 -32.27 -2.66
CA ASN A 858 -7.31 -31.49 -3.83
C ASN A 858 -8.80 -31.12 -3.72
N TYR A 859 -9.14 -30.19 -2.82
CA TYR A 859 -10.50 -29.67 -2.75
C TYR A 859 -10.82 -28.74 -3.91
N GLN A 860 -12.10 -28.68 -4.27
CA GLN A 860 -12.60 -27.64 -5.15
C GLN A 860 -12.31 -26.26 -4.55
N LYS A 861 -11.73 -25.39 -5.38
CA LYS A 861 -11.48 -23.99 -5.06
C LYS A 861 -12.80 -23.22 -5.06
N ASN A 862 -13.49 -23.23 -3.93
CA ASN A 862 -14.67 -22.39 -3.73
C ASN A 862 -14.24 -21.11 -3.02
N ALA A 863 -14.74 -19.97 -3.50
CA ALA A 863 -14.70 -18.74 -2.74
C ALA A 863 -15.53 -18.93 -1.47
N LEU A 864 -15.12 -18.30 -0.37
CA LEU A 864 -15.71 -18.48 0.93
C LEU A 864 -15.96 -17.10 1.55
N PHE A 865 -17.11 -16.94 2.21
CA PHE A 865 -17.46 -15.67 2.84
C PHE A 865 -18.16 -15.84 4.18
N ILE A 866 -18.00 -14.83 5.03
CA ILE A 866 -18.68 -14.70 6.31
C ILE A 866 -19.51 -13.42 6.25
N GLU A 867 -20.83 -13.57 6.16
CA GLU A 867 -21.80 -12.46 6.15
C GLU A 867 -22.21 -12.03 7.56
N ASP A 868 -22.28 -13.00 8.48
CA ASP A 868 -22.56 -12.75 9.89
C ASP A 868 -21.25 -12.70 10.68
N THR A 869 -20.77 -11.48 10.92
CA THR A 869 -19.60 -11.22 11.77
C THR A 869 -19.97 -11.16 13.25
N SER A 870 -21.27 -11.26 13.56
CA SER A 870 -21.87 -11.83 14.77
C SER A 870 -20.98 -12.09 15.96
N ASP A 871 -20.26 -13.20 15.82
CA ASP A 871 -19.47 -13.81 16.88
C ASP A 871 -18.11 -13.14 17.11
N ILE A 872 -17.61 -12.36 16.13
CA ILE A 872 -16.55 -11.39 16.41
C ILE A 872 -17.06 -10.34 17.41
N GLN A 873 -18.37 -10.16 17.48
CA GLN A 873 -19.09 -8.99 18.00
C GLN A 873 -20.04 -9.31 19.17
N LYS A 874 -20.12 -10.57 19.64
CA LYS A 874 -21.12 -11.07 20.62
C LYS A 874 -21.19 -10.32 21.96
N ASN A 875 -20.11 -9.65 22.37
CA ASN A 875 -20.05 -8.88 23.61
C ASN A 875 -20.14 -7.35 23.39
N LEU A 876 -20.37 -6.89 22.16
CA LEU A 876 -20.14 -5.50 21.78
C LEU A 876 -21.32 -4.89 21.01
N TYR A 877 -22.18 -5.67 20.36
CA TYR A 877 -23.12 -5.12 19.38
C TYR A 877 -24.17 -4.14 19.88
N GLN A 878 -24.62 -4.24 21.13
CA GLN A 878 -25.74 -3.39 21.58
C GLN A 878 -25.28 -1.97 21.93
N ASP A 879 -24.00 -1.77 22.31
CA ASP A 879 -23.46 -0.50 22.81
C ASP A 879 -22.04 -0.13 22.28
N HIS A 880 -21.51 -0.80 21.25
CA HIS A 880 -20.15 -0.53 20.74
C HIS A 880 -20.08 0.69 19.81
N GLU A 881 -19.45 1.76 20.31
CA GLU A 881 -18.96 2.90 19.52
C GLU A 881 -17.58 2.58 18.95
N GLY A 882 -17.42 2.58 17.62
CA GLY A 882 -16.10 2.42 16.99
C GLY A 882 -16.10 1.54 15.73
N LEU A 883 -14.95 0.91 15.43
CA LEU A 883 -14.75 0.15 14.20
C LEU A 883 -15.33 -1.26 14.31
N VAL A 884 -16.18 -1.65 13.36
CA VAL A 884 -16.82 -2.99 13.33
C VAL A 884 -16.67 -3.69 11.98
N PRO A 885 -16.40 -5.01 11.93
CA PRO A 885 -16.42 -5.78 10.68
C PRO A 885 -17.86 -6.02 10.17
N ILE A 886 -18.02 -6.13 8.86
CA ILE A 886 -19.32 -6.34 8.19
C ILE A 886 -19.35 -7.49 7.19
N LEU A 887 -18.18 -7.86 6.62
CA LEU A 887 -18.03 -8.94 5.65
C LEU A 887 -16.58 -9.42 5.63
N GLN A 888 -16.35 -10.73 5.52
CA GLN A 888 -15.03 -11.28 5.25
C GLN A 888 -15.06 -12.22 4.04
N LEU A 889 -14.06 -12.13 3.16
CA LEU A 889 -13.94 -12.94 1.95
C LEU A 889 -12.58 -13.62 1.83
N TYR A 890 -12.62 -14.91 1.48
CA TYR A 890 -11.47 -15.76 1.23
C TYR A 890 -11.63 -16.43 -0.14
N SER A 891 -10.57 -16.46 -0.95
CA SER A 891 -10.66 -17.09 -2.28
C SER A 891 -10.68 -18.61 -2.24
N GLY A 892 -10.29 -19.26 -1.14
CA GLY A 892 -10.17 -20.72 -1.15
C GLY A 892 -9.05 -21.25 -2.03
N ASN A 893 -8.18 -20.39 -2.57
CA ASN A 893 -7.01 -20.80 -3.32
C ASN A 893 -6.02 -21.49 -2.38
N SER A 894 -5.74 -22.77 -2.63
CA SER A 894 -4.57 -23.43 -2.08
C SER A 894 -3.33 -23.01 -2.86
N LEU A 895 -2.29 -22.63 -2.13
CA LEU A 895 -0.96 -22.43 -2.67
C LEU A 895 -0.43 -23.72 -3.32
N PRO A 896 0.31 -23.67 -4.45
CA PRO A 896 0.81 -24.87 -5.10
C PRO A 896 1.71 -25.69 -4.16
N ARG A 897 1.39 -26.98 -4.01
CA ARG A 897 1.81 -27.87 -2.91
C ARG A 897 3.27 -28.33 -2.87
N LYS A 898 4.08 -28.12 -3.90
CA LYS A 898 5.47 -28.59 -3.89
C LYS A 898 6.38 -27.50 -3.32
N ASN A 899 6.96 -27.75 -2.14
CA ASN A 899 7.93 -26.90 -1.43
C ASN A 899 7.45 -25.49 -1.10
N ASN A 900 6.18 -25.31 -0.72
CA ASN A 900 5.65 -23.97 -0.51
C ASN A 900 6.09 -23.37 0.85
N PRO A 901 6.71 -22.17 0.88
CA PRO A 901 7.06 -21.51 2.12
C PRO A 901 5.90 -20.80 2.82
N PHE A 902 4.75 -20.64 2.17
CA PHE A 902 3.65 -19.82 2.66
C PHE A 902 2.60 -20.67 3.41
N VAL A 903 2.38 -20.32 4.67
CA VAL A 903 1.45 -21.00 5.62
C VAL A 903 0.11 -20.27 5.70
N TYR A 904 0.13 -18.97 5.47
CA TYR A 904 -1.02 -18.09 5.58
C TYR A 904 -1.54 -17.70 4.20
N HIS A 905 -2.85 -17.51 4.14
CA HIS A 905 -3.57 -17.00 2.98
C HIS A 905 -4.26 -15.67 3.33
N SER A 906 -4.54 -14.87 2.30
CA SER A 906 -5.22 -13.58 2.46
C SER A 906 -6.73 -13.75 2.67
N LEU A 907 -7.24 -13.12 3.72
CA LEU A 907 -8.66 -12.87 3.98
C LEU A 907 -8.88 -11.35 3.94
N ILE A 908 -9.73 -10.86 3.04
CA ILE A 908 -10.13 -9.45 3.06
C ILE A 908 -11.30 -9.28 4.05
N THR A 909 -11.22 -8.26 4.90
CA THR A 909 -12.25 -7.87 5.85
C THR A 909 -12.74 -6.48 5.50
N TYR A 910 -14.04 -6.34 5.30
CA TYR A 910 -14.72 -5.06 5.18
C TYR A 910 -15.25 -4.62 6.55
N GLN A 911 -15.15 -3.33 6.85
CA GLN A 911 -15.49 -2.73 8.13
C GLN A 911 -16.19 -1.39 7.95
N THR A 912 -16.92 -0.93 8.96
CA THR A 912 -17.52 0.42 9.03
C THR A 912 -17.35 0.99 10.43
N TRP A 913 -17.54 2.29 10.57
CA TRP A 913 -17.71 2.94 11.85
C TRP A 913 -19.14 2.79 12.35
N ASN A 914 -19.30 2.52 13.64
CA ASN A 914 -20.58 2.43 14.31
C ASN A 914 -20.71 3.51 15.39
N ARG A 915 -21.79 4.30 15.34
CA ARG A 915 -22.15 5.31 16.36
C ARG A 915 -21.03 6.30 16.74
N ILE A 916 -20.19 6.70 15.77
CA ILE A 916 -19.11 7.67 16.03
C ILE A 916 -19.46 9.10 15.58
N TYR A 917 -20.45 9.24 14.70
CA TYR A 917 -20.82 10.54 14.12
C TYR A 917 -21.83 11.25 15.01
N LYS A 918 -21.87 12.59 14.98
CA LYS A 918 -22.91 13.36 15.68
C LYS A 918 -24.26 13.27 14.95
N ASP A 919 -24.24 13.11 13.62
CA ASP A 919 -25.42 12.90 12.79
C ASP A 919 -26.04 11.51 13.00
N GLU A 920 -27.15 11.48 13.74
CA GLU A 920 -27.96 10.28 13.98
C GLU A 920 -28.57 9.68 12.70
N VAL A 921 -28.83 10.48 11.65
CA VAL A 921 -29.36 9.96 10.38
C VAL A 921 -28.28 9.13 9.68
N LEU A 922 -27.04 9.63 9.68
CA LEU A 922 -25.89 8.89 9.15
C LEU A 922 -25.63 7.61 9.94
N ASN A 923 -25.59 7.69 11.28
CA ASN A 923 -25.42 6.51 12.14
C ASN A 923 -26.52 5.46 11.91
N ASN A 924 -27.78 5.88 11.85
CA ASN A 924 -28.91 4.97 11.60
C ASN A 924 -28.86 4.35 10.21
N ALA A 925 -28.43 5.10 9.18
CA ALA A 925 -28.24 4.56 7.84
C ALA A 925 -27.15 3.48 7.81
N ILE A 926 -26.04 3.67 8.54
CA ILE A 926 -24.97 2.69 8.67
C ILE A 926 -25.44 1.45 9.45
N GLN A 927 -26.11 1.66 10.59
CA GLN A 927 -26.62 0.59 11.44
C GLN A 927 -27.58 -0.31 10.65
N THR A 928 -28.57 0.27 9.99
CA THR A 928 -29.60 -0.47 9.24
C THR A 928 -29.09 -1.03 7.91
N GLY A 929 -28.10 -0.37 7.28
CA GLY A 929 -27.59 -0.74 5.98
C GLY A 929 -26.46 -1.76 6.00
N LEU A 930 -25.48 -1.60 6.90
CA LEU A 930 -24.24 -2.39 6.90
C LEU A 930 -24.13 -3.37 8.08
N ILE A 931 -24.76 -3.05 9.20
CA ILE A 931 -24.59 -3.79 10.46
C ILE A 931 -25.72 -4.80 10.65
N ASN A 932 -26.96 -4.32 10.73
CA ASN A 932 -28.13 -5.15 10.99
C ASN A 932 -28.32 -6.20 9.89
N PRO A 933 -28.59 -7.47 10.25
CA PRO A 933 -28.86 -8.51 9.26
C PRO A 933 -30.19 -8.28 8.54
N GLU A 934 -31.15 -7.63 9.23
CA GLU A 934 -32.44 -7.23 8.68
C GLU A 934 -32.28 -5.93 7.88
N GLY A 935 -32.55 -5.96 6.57
CA GLY A 935 -32.50 -4.78 5.70
C GLY A 935 -31.76 -5.01 4.38
N ILE A 936 -31.10 -3.95 3.87
CA ILE A 936 -30.40 -3.94 2.58
C ILE A 936 -28.98 -4.58 2.66
N LYS A 937 -28.48 -4.93 3.84
CA LYS A 937 -27.14 -5.52 4.01
C LYS A 937 -26.85 -6.68 3.05
N ALA A 938 -27.83 -7.56 2.87
CA ALA A 938 -27.79 -8.67 1.93
C ALA A 938 -27.50 -8.23 0.48
N ASP A 939 -28.12 -7.16 0.01
CA ASP A 939 -27.92 -6.59 -1.33
C ASP A 939 -26.53 -5.94 -1.45
N LEU A 940 -26.10 -5.21 -0.41
CA LEU A 940 -24.79 -4.55 -0.36
C LEU A 940 -23.64 -5.56 -0.34
N ILE A 941 -23.78 -6.65 0.41
CA ILE A 941 -22.79 -7.76 0.42
C ILE A 941 -22.69 -8.38 -0.97
N ARG A 942 -23.82 -8.66 -1.64
CA ARG A 942 -23.83 -9.22 -3.00
C ARG A 942 -23.18 -8.28 -4.00
N ALA A 943 -23.42 -6.97 -3.90
CA ALA A 943 -22.71 -5.97 -4.69
C ALA A 943 -21.18 -6.06 -4.52
N LEU A 944 -20.68 -6.22 -3.28
CA LEU A 944 -19.25 -6.45 -3.02
C LEU A 944 -18.78 -7.79 -3.59
N LEU A 945 -19.53 -8.88 -3.44
CA LEU A 945 -19.19 -10.18 -4.03
C LEU A 945 -19.01 -10.07 -5.55
N LEU A 946 -19.87 -9.32 -6.24
CA LEU A 946 -19.75 -9.07 -7.67
C LEU A 946 -18.44 -8.37 -8.02
N LEU A 947 -18.04 -7.34 -7.26
CA LEU A 947 -16.75 -6.65 -7.45
C LEU A 947 -15.56 -7.63 -7.37
N HIS A 948 -15.59 -8.56 -6.43
CA HIS A 948 -14.57 -9.61 -6.28
C HIS A 948 -14.64 -10.70 -7.35
N THR A 949 -15.80 -10.88 -8.00
CA THR A 949 -16.03 -11.92 -9.01
C THR A 949 -15.69 -11.45 -10.43
N VAL A 950 -15.83 -10.15 -10.69
CA VAL A 950 -15.49 -9.51 -11.98
C VAL A 950 -14.03 -9.79 -12.38
N ARG A 951 -13.17 -10.05 -11.40
CA ARG A 951 -11.83 -10.60 -11.59
C ARG A 951 -11.72 -11.91 -10.85
N PHE A 952 -11.27 -12.95 -11.55
CA PHE A 952 -11.07 -14.24 -10.92
C PHE A 952 -9.68 -14.78 -11.23
N GLU A 953 -9.23 -15.71 -10.40
CA GLU A 953 -8.02 -16.50 -10.59
C GLU A 953 -8.47 -17.91 -10.98
N ALA A 954 -8.04 -18.39 -12.14
CA ALA A 954 -8.21 -19.78 -12.56
C ALA A 954 -6.92 -20.57 -12.35
N ASP A 955 -7.05 -21.83 -11.96
CA ASP A 955 -5.94 -22.75 -11.79
C ASP A 955 -5.70 -23.66 -13.01
N LYS A 956 -4.74 -24.58 -12.91
CA LYS A 956 -4.41 -25.51 -14.00
C LYS A 956 -5.54 -26.47 -14.40
N LYS A 957 -6.54 -26.64 -13.54
CA LYS A 957 -7.75 -27.43 -13.78
C LYS A 957 -8.92 -26.56 -14.22
N ASN A 958 -8.67 -25.28 -14.52
CA ASN A 958 -9.66 -24.27 -14.88
C ASN A 958 -10.71 -24.03 -13.78
N GLN A 959 -10.39 -24.33 -12.52
CA GLN A 959 -11.25 -24.00 -11.38
C GLN A 959 -11.05 -22.52 -11.04
N MET A 960 -12.14 -21.76 -11.08
CA MET A 960 -12.12 -20.31 -10.86
C MET A 960 -12.44 -19.97 -9.41
N THR A 961 -11.79 -18.93 -8.90
CA THR A 961 -12.18 -18.28 -7.66
C THR A 961 -11.92 -16.78 -7.71
N ILE A 962 -12.40 -16.02 -6.73
CA ILE A 962 -12.29 -14.57 -6.66
C ILE A 962 -10.86 -14.05 -6.51
N VAL A 963 -10.62 -12.82 -6.99
CA VAL A 963 -9.49 -12.00 -6.56
C VAL A 963 -9.81 -11.39 -5.19
N VAL A 964 -9.02 -11.72 -4.16
CA VAL A 964 -9.27 -11.30 -2.77
C VAL A 964 -9.10 -9.80 -2.58
N ASP A 965 -8.14 -9.15 -3.24
CA ASP A 965 -7.95 -7.69 -3.16
C ASP A 965 -8.14 -7.04 -4.54
N PRO A 966 -9.37 -6.58 -4.88
CA PRO A 966 -9.66 -5.95 -6.16
C PRO A 966 -9.06 -4.53 -6.26
N TYR A 967 -8.65 -3.95 -5.13
CA TYR A 967 -8.21 -2.55 -5.00
C TYR A 967 -6.71 -2.35 -5.22
N LYS A 968 -5.90 -3.43 -5.20
CA LYS A 968 -4.44 -3.39 -5.38
C LYS A 968 -3.95 -2.59 -6.60
N ARG A 969 -4.78 -2.44 -7.64
CA ARG A 969 -4.46 -1.61 -8.83
C ARG A 969 -4.53 -0.10 -8.58
N LEU A 970 -5.36 0.34 -7.64
CA LEU A 970 -5.52 1.73 -7.24
C LEU A 970 -4.71 2.05 -5.98
N ILE A 971 -4.79 1.17 -4.99
CA ILE A 971 -4.36 1.43 -3.61
C ILE A 971 -3.17 0.52 -3.25
N GLY A 972 -2.15 1.09 -2.62
CA GLY A 972 -0.96 0.38 -2.14
C GLY A 972 0.29 0.58 -3.01
N ASN A 973 1.36 -0.19 -2.72
CA ASN A 973 2.66 -0.04 -3.37
C ASN A 973 2.68 -0.35 -4.88
N ASP A 974 1.70 -1.14 -5.34
CA ASP A 974 1.49 -1.45 -6.75
C ASP A 974 0.39 -0.59 -7.41
N GLY A 975 -0.21 0.32 -6.65
CA GLY A 975 -1.26 1.22 -7.14
C GLY A 975 -0.76 2.19 -8.20
N VAL A 976 -1.64 2.57 -9.13
CA VAL A 976 -1.32 3.42 -10.28
C VAL A 976 -0.62 4.72 -9.88
N ALA A 977 -1.11 5.44 -8.87
CA ALA A 977 -0.49 6.71 -8.45
C ALA A 977 0.95 6.54 -7.93
N ARG A 978 1.20 5.54 -7.08
CA ARG A 978 2.55 5.30 -6.54
C ARG A 978 3.53 4.91 -7.64
N ARG A 979 3.05 4.19 -8.65
CA ARG A 979 3.86 3.70 -9.79
C ARG A 979 4.06 4.74 -10.90
N SER A 980 3.24 5.78 -10.93
CA SER A 980 3.32 6.92 -11.86
C SER A 980 4.27 8.04 -11.45
N VAL A 981 4.83 8.00 -10.23
CA VAL A 981 5.83 9.00 -9.82
C VAL A 981 7.18 8.69 -10.49
N ILE A 982 7.72 9.65 -11.23
CA ILE A 982 9.09 9.62 -11.73
C ILE A 982 9.97 10.42 -10.77
N GLU A 983 11.03 9.79 -10.29
CA GLU A 983 12.04 10.42 -9.45
C GLU A 983 13.16 10.98 -10.33
N VAL A 984 13.52 12.24 -10.11
CA VAL A 984 14.50 13.01 -10.86
C VAL A 984 15.55 13.52 -9.87
N PRO A 985 16.70 12.86 -9.73
CA PRO A 985 17.80 13.38 -8.94
C PRO A 985 18.32 14.68 -9.52
N TRP A 986 18.60 15.63 -8.63
CA TRP A 986 19.11 16.95 -8.94
C TRP A 986 20.02 17.43 -7.81
N GLY A 987 21.34 17.38 -8.02
CA GLY A 987 22.32 17.54 -6.93
C GLY A 987 22.03 16.55 -5.79
N ASP A 988 21.90 17.05 -4.56
CA ASP A 988 21.58 16.23 -3.38
C ASP A 988 20.06 15.99 -3.19
N ARG A 989 19.22 16.49 -4.11
CA ARG A 989 17.76 16.40 -4.05
C ARG A 989 17.24 15.36 -5.03
N VAL A 990 16.02 14.89 -4.79
CA VAL A 990 15.29 14.00 -5.71
C VAL A 990 13.89 14.55 -5.90
N ILE A 991 13.67 15.23 -7.02
CA ILE A 991 12.37 15.78 -7.44
C ILE A 991 11.43 14.64 -7.84
N LYS A 992 10.24 14.61 -7.24
CA LYS A 992 9.19 13.64 -7.49
C LYS A 992 8.14 14.29 -8.37
N ASN A 993 8.08 13.83 -9.61
CA ASN A 993 7.08 14.31 -10.56
C ASN A 993 5.95 13.28 -10.71
N ASN A 994 4.72 13.68 -10.38
CA ASN A 994 3.56 12.79 -10.45
C ASN A 994 2.92 12.81 -11.84
N GLN A 995 3.32 11.88 -12.70
CA GLN A 995 2.84 11.83 -14.09
C GLN A 995 1.34 11.59 -14.20
N LEU A 996 0.75 10.81 -13.28
CA LEU A 996 -0.69 10.54 -13.28
C LEU A 996 -1.46 11.83 -13.07
N ALA A 997 -1.00 12.66 -12.14
CA ALA A 997 -1.60 13.95 -11.84
C ALA A 997 -1.50 14.91 -13.04
N TYR A 998 -0.31 15.02 -13.63
CA TYR A 998 -0.09 15.79 -14.84
C TYR A 998 -1.00 15.37 -16.00
N PHE A 999 -1.02 14.07 -16.37
CA PHE A 999 -1.83 13.57 -17.47
C PHE A 999 -3.34 13.61 -17.19
N SER A 1000 -3.76 13.43 -15.94
CA SER A 1000 -5.18 13.55 -15.57
C SER A 1000 -5.65 14.99 -15.71
N TYR A 1001 -4.83 15.96 -15.29
CA TYR A 1001 -5.11 17.37 -15.51
C TYR A 1001 -5.17 17.72 -17.00
N LEU A 1002 -4.27 17.17 -17.82
CA LEU A 1002 -4.35 17.32 -19.28
C LEU A 1002 -5.68 16.76 -19.81
N HIS A 1003 -6.04 15.55 -19.37
CA HIS A 1003 -7.26 14.87 -19.79
C HIS A 1003 -8.48 15.74 -19.46
N SER A 1004 -8.69 16.08 -18.19
CA SER A 1004 -9.94 16.67 -17.71
C SER A 1004 -10.04 18.20 -17.84
N LYS A 1005 -8.93 18.94 -17.76
CA LYS A 1005 -8.95 20.41 -17.72
C LYS A 1005 -8.43 21.09 -18.99
N VAL A 1006 -7.58 20.40 -19.77
CA VAL A 1006 -7.04 20.93 -21.03
C VAL A 1006 -7.83 20.43 -22.23
N PHE A 1007 -7.98 19.10 -22.32
CA PHE A 1007 -8.54 18.47 -23.51
C PHE A 1007 -10.04 18.16 -23.37
N ASP A 1008 -10.59 17.92 -22.19
CA ASP A 1008 -12.01 17.57 -21.98
C ASP A 1008 -12.95 18.78 -21.80
N LYS A 1009 -12.60 19.95 -22.37
CA LYS A 1009 -13.59 21.02 -22.49
C LYS A 1009 -14.68 20.54 -23.44
N LYS A 1010 -15.82 20.13 -22.87
CA LYS A 1010 -17.10 20.11 -23.57
C LYS A 1010 -17.21 21.45 -24.30
N GLU A 1011 -17.21 21.42 -25.63
CA GLU A 1011 -17.69 22.56 -26.40
C GLU A 1011 -19.09 22.84 -25.87
N LYS A 1012 -19.23 23.90 -25.08
CA LYS A 1012 -20.54 24.47 -24.77
C LYS A 1012 -21.06 24.96 -26.11
N VAL A 1013 -21.86 24.13 -26.77
CA VAL A 1013 -22.77 24.55 -27.84
C VAL A 1013 -24.08 24.91 -27.17
#